data_AF-A0A524CAH3-F1
#
_entry.id   AF-A0A524CAH3-F1
#
_cell.length_a   1.000
_cell.length_b   1.000
_cell.length_c   1.000
_cell.angle_alpha   90.00
_cell.angle_beta   90.00
_cell.angle_gamma   90.00
#
_symmetry.space_group_name_H-M   'P 1'
#
loop_
_entity.id
_entity.type
_entity.pdbx_description
1 polymer ?
#
loop_
_entity_poly.entity_id
_entity_poly.type
_entity_poly.pdbx_seq_one_letter_code
_entity_poly.pdbx_strand_id
1 'polypeptide(L)'
;MINWIMFLFRGLAIVLDLVFDLNSMLMVNLPLILISRGIFLVAFYLNYFRFKDKDVISKNSRLFSNKEKFYFVLRNAIIIALGILNLYIAIFISIYSILCAIVHTKNVGNRLNLPYLEITGTLLYFVVPVLFIISFLFDDLFTLFPLGLSLLLFYLWGDRYSNLSLAERRKKRLISLLPHWAYYAIVIILALIPSVAFIGLAVGGLDFIIWGSHISTNTFNFTLMFLINLPIILITRIIYFYTLYYEDSKAENSIPVSMRDKQWLIIKNIIIIFVSFFFIYGAIFFGVYSLVVSASVLNELKKKGKSLKTNIILIVSYALIPVILVLSIVFYFSIGTTMYYILTNVAVSQSILIGISGGLSIPLYLYHKKQFGKLSLKGFIQGIKRKGVPKFFQIFMLGFLIVMVPLFLIGPATLGTPLKETYMIEMTDGTKLATDVYYSPLVGKNPAPVILVRTPYGKEDWADLLYVSLYSPQGYHTVIQDFRGTFDSEGEIDYKLFTKAYTDGNDTIHWILNQDWCNGKIASAGASALCINQYYYAAMDDVYHGDNGLRSQSLWFGCPSLFLDAIMEGAYHQSSVETWIKSTKPDNWRYQLDFIFDMLADPEVGIKSIEYNVTTLDVGPNQFSNVSVRAIHVGGWYDHFLGGTIRGYRGYNELGTARAQDHQLLIIGPWTHAAVYGGTQGEITYPANSNGLSLLLEWEQEVFDESLQGKTTTIWDGNHIAYYLMGDVDDPNANYWKYAKDWPLNYTWNKWYIGKDSSGNSVLVDNDSNLDGNHNYSYLYDPRNPLITRGGNNQPFDTVGPMDQRPVEEIDGELRDDVLVFQSEVLQNPYTIEGDIQANLIIHSNCTDTDFIVKLCDIYPDGRRMLIIDSALMARFRESMTTENFLMSNETYNITINLIANAYRFDAGHRIGVSITSSNYDRYAINPNTGGDITDHYTEGFIANNTIITGPGQSCVLFPELND
;
A
#
# COMPACT_ATOMS: atom_id res chain seq x y z
N MET A 1 24.00 -14.56 25.95
CA MET A 1 25.41 -14.87 26.26
C MET A 1 25.64 -16.37 26.37
N ILE A 2 25.22 -17.08 27.43
CA ILE A 2 25.46 -18.54 27.52
C ILE A 2 24.84 -19.32 26.34
N ASN A 3 23.59 -19.04 25.95
CA ASN A 3 22.99 -19.65 24.76
C ASN A 3 23.65 -19.24 23.43
N TRP A 4 24.25 -18.04 23.38
CA TRP A 4 25.02 -17.57 22.21
C TRP A 4 26.37 -18.29 22.11
N ILE A 5 27.02 -18.53 23.25
CA ILE A 5 28.25 -19.32 23.38
C ILE A 5 27.97 -20.79 22.99
N MET A 6 26.87 -21.38 23.45
CA MET A 6 26.44 -22.73 23.05
C MET A 6 26.23 -22.87 21.53
N PHE A 7 25.63 -21.85 20.90
CA PHE A 7 25.39 -21.84 19.46
C PHE A 7 26.69 -21.68 18.66
N LEU A 8 27.60 -20.82 19.12
CA LEU A 8 28.92 -20.61 18.52
C LEU A 8 29.79 -21.88 18.59
N PHE A 9 29.77 -22.58 19.73
CA PHE A 9 30.60 -23.77 19.95
C PHE A 9 30.03 -25.06 19.33
N ARG A 10 28.70 -25.18 19.21
CA ARG A 10 28.07 -26.29 18.47
C ARG A 10 28.30 -26.16 16.96
N GLY A 11 28.35 -24.92 16.45
CA GLY A 11 28.81 -24.63 15.09
C GLY A 11 30.29 -24.98 14.89
N LEU A 12 31.17 -24.61 15.83
CA LEU A 12 32.60 -24.93 15.75
C LEU A 12 32.91 -26.43 15.86
N ALA A 13 32.19 -27.19 16.68
CA ALA A 13 32.40 -28.63 16.84
C ALA A 13 32.05 -29.43 15.57
N ILE A 14 31.07 -28.94 14.80
CA ILE A 14 30.67 -29.53 13.50
C ILE A 14 31.65 -29.14 12.39
N VAL A 15 32.25 -27.95 12.45
CA VAL A 15 33.19 -27.45 11.44
C VAL A 15 34.60 -28.05 11.60
N LEU A 16 35.02 -28.44 12.81
CA LEU A 16 36.36 -28.95 13.09
C LEU A 16 36.45 -30.48 13.24
N ASP A 17 35.36 -31.21 12.98
CA ASP A 17 35.25 -32.67 13.09
C ASP A 17 35.77 -33.23 14.43
N LEU A 18 35.48 -32.52 15.53
CA LEU A 18 35.97 -32.88 16.86
C LEU A 18 35.12 -34.03 17.44
N VAL A 19 35.69 -35.23 17.42
CA VAL A 19 35.14 -36.40 18.11
C VAL A 19 35.10 -36.13 19.62
N PHE A 20 33.90 -36.21 20.21
CA PHE A 20 33.65 -36.05 21.64
C PHE A 20 34.28 -37.22 22.44
N ASP A 21 35.53 -37.08 22.87
CA ASP A 21 36.13 -37.99 23.84
C ASP A 21 35.71 -37.61 25.27
N LEU A 22 34.78 -38.41 25.83
CA LEU A 22 34.24 -38.23 27.17
C LEU A 22 35.34 -38.22 28.26
N ASN A 23 36.46 -38.91 28.04
CA ASN A 23 37.58 -38.94 28.99
C ASN A 23 38.30 -37.59 29.06
N SER A 24 38.62 -36.98 27.92
CA SER A 24 39.23 -35.66 27.86
C SER A 24 38.35 -34.57 28.49
N MET A 25 37.03 -34.66 28.29
CA MET A 25 36.05 -33.74 28.88
C MET A 25 36.00 -33.82 30.41
N LEU A 26 36.03 -35.04 30.96
CA LEU A 26 35.95 -35.26 32.40
C LEU A 26 37.30 -35.05 33.11
N MET A 27 38.43 -35.30 32.44
CA MET A 27 39.77 -35.18 33.05
C MET A 27 40.36 -33.76 32.98
N VAL A 28 39.94 -32.93 32.02
CA VAL A 28 40.50 -31.57 31.83
C VAL A 28 39.45 -30.49 32.12
N ASN A 29 38.28 -30.55 31.50
CA ASN A 29 37.31 -29.46 31.57
C ASN A 29 36.66 -29.38 32.96
N LEU A 30 36.24 -30.53 33.48
CA LEU A 30 35.53 -30.60 34.77
C LEU A 30 36.40 -30.09 35.94
N PRO A 31 37.66 -30.52 36.14
CA PRO A 31 38.50 -29.98 37.20
C PRO A 31 38.75 -28.47 37.05
N LEU A 32 39.03 -28.01 35.82
CA LEU A 32 39.30 -26.59 35.54
C LEU A 32 38.12 -25.70 35.94
N ILE A 33 36.90 -26.11 35.61
CA ILE A 33 35.68 -25.36 35.92
C ILE A 33 35.33 -25.43 37.40
N LEU A 34 35.41 -26.62 38.01
CA LEU A 34 35.08 -26.77 39.43
C LEU A 34 36.02 -25.96 40.32
N ILE A 35 37.32 -25.96 40.01
CA ILE A 35 38.32 -25.18 40.76
C ILE A 35 38.04 -23.68 40.60
N SER A 36 37.94 -23.19 39.37
CA SER A 36 37.77 -21.76 39.11
C SER A 36 36.43 -21.21 39.60
N ARG A 37 35.33 -21.96 39.45
CA ARG A 37 34.01 -21.57 40.00
C ARG A 37 33.95 -21.71 41.50
N GLY A 38 34.62 -22.71 42.08
CA GLY A 38 34.79 -22.82 43.52
C GLY A 38 35.47 -21.58 44.10
N ILE A 39 36.58 -21.15 43.50
CA ILE A 39 37.31 -19.93 43.89
C ILE A 39 36.40 -18.69 43.81
N PHE A 40 35.64 -18.53 42.72
CA PHE A 40 34.67 -17.45 42.58
C PHE A 40 33.60 -17.48 43.67
N LEU A 41 32.98 -18.64 43.92
CA LEU A 41 31.91 -18.76 44.90
C LEU A 41 32.39 -18.48 46.32
N VAL A 42 33.61 -18.91 46.66
CA VAL A 42 34.24 -18.60 47.95
C VAL A 42 34.54 -17.11 48.07
N ALA A 43 35.15 -16.49 47.06
CA ALA A 43 35.45 -15.06 47.09
C ALA A 43 34.16 -14.21 47.14
N PHE A 44 33.14 -14.60 46.36
CA PHE A 44 31.81 -13.98 46.40
C PHE A 44 31.18 -14.12 47.78
N TYR A 45 31.22 -15.33 48.38
CA TYR A 45 30.70 -15.57 49.71
C TYR A 45 31.44 -14.75 50.77
N LEU A 46 32.77 -14.70 50.76
CA LEU A 46 33.56 -13.93 51.74
C LEU A 46 33.30 -12.42 51.63
N ASN A 47 33.24 -11.89 50.40
CA ASN A 47 32.94 -10.49 50.15
C ASN A 47 31.51 -10.12 50.57
N TYR A 48 30.58 -11.08 50.56
CA TYR A 48 29.16 -10.82 50.77
C TYR A 48 28.64 -11.20 52.17
N PHE A 49 29.03 -12.36 52.71
CA PHE A 49 28.49 -12.91 53.95
C PHE A 49 29.28 -12.56 55.22
N ARG A 50 30.58 -12.27 55.13
CA ARG A 50 31.40 -12.00 56.33
C ARG A 50 31.37 -10.54 56.79
N PHE A 51 30.82 -9.63 55.96
CA PHE A 51 30.93 -8.17 56.14
C PHE A 51 29.63 -7.39 55.99
N LYS A 52 28.47 -8.04 56.18
CA LYS A 52 27.28 -7.29 56.59
C LYS A 52 27.41 -7.06 58.09
N ASP A 53 27.37 -5.80 58.52
CA ASP A 53 27.40 -5.41 59.93
C ASP A 53 26.59 -6.35 60.79
N LYS A 54 27.15 -6.73 61.94
CA LYS A 54 26.44 -7.49 63.00
C LYS A 54 25.10 -6.84 63.36
N ASP A 55 24.93 -5.54 63.08
CA ASP A 55 23.72 -4.77 63.36
C ASP A 55 22.60 -4.91 62.30
N VAL A 56 22.89 -5.49 61.13
CA VAL A 56 21.89 -5.68 60.04
C VAL A 56 21.43 -7.15 59.93
N ILE A 57 22.00 -8.06 60.72
CA ILE A 57 21.45 -9.41 60.90
C ILE A 57 20.29 -9.34 61.92
N SER A 58 19.29 -8.51 61.63
CA SER A 58 17.97 -8.75 62.20
C SER A 58 17.51 -10.11 61.68
N LYS A 59 17.04 -10.95 62.61
CA LYS A 59 16.82 -12.41 62.53
C LYS A 59 15.97 -12.95 61.36
N ASN A 60 15.56 -12.16 60.36
CA ASN A 60 14.66 -12.61 59.30
C ASN A 60 14.97 -12.17 57.86
N SER A 61 16.07 -11.46 57.57
CA SER A 61 16.41 -11.23 56.15
C SER A 61 17.11 -12.47 55.57
N ARG A 62 16.34 -13.43 55.06
CA ARG A 62 16.89 -14.46 54.16
C ARG A 62 17.48 -13.73 52.95
N LEU A 63 18.81 -13.79 52.85
CA LEU A 63 19.63 -13.03 51.90
C LEU A 63 19.29 -13.32 50.43
N PHE A 64 18.75 -14.51 50.20
CA PHE A 64 18.02 -14.88 49.01
C PHE A 64 16.71 -15.50 49.47
N SER A 65 15.61 -15.10 48.83
CA SER A 65 14.37 -15.88 48.87
C SER A 65 14.65 -17.31 48.40
N ASN A 66 13.78 -18.26 48.77
CA ASN A 66 13.94 -19.65 48.32
C ASN A 66 14.00 -19.75 46.78
N LYS A 67 13.27 -18.87 46.07
CA LYS A 67 13.32 -18.74 44.61
C LYS A 67 14.69 -18.27 44.12
N GLU A 68 15.28 -17.25 44.74
CA GLU A 68 16.59 -16.75 44.32
C GLU A 68 17.73 -17.72 44.64
N LYS A 69 17.65 -18.48 45.75
CA LYS A 69 18.59 -19.58 46.02
C LYS A 69 18.52 -20.64 44.93
N PHE A 70 17.30 -21.03 44.56
CA PHE A 70 17.07 -21.98 43.49
C PHE A 70 17.63 -21.47 42.16
N TYR A 71 17.35 -20.21 41.79
CA TYR A 71 17.91 -19.61 40.58
C TYR A 71 19.44 -19.49 40.61
N PHE A 72 20.02 -19.14 41.76
CA PHE A 72 21.47 -19.05 41.90
C PHE A 72 22.14 -20.42 41.75
N VAL A 73 21.59 -21.45 42.38
CA VAL A 73 22.10 -22.83 42.26
C VAL A 73 21.91 -23.36 40.84
N LEU A 74 20.71 -23.23 40.27
CA LEU A 74 20.39 -23.70 38.92
C LEU A 74 21.27 -23.01 37.87
N ARG A 75 21.48 -21.70 38.00
CA ARG A 75 22.36 -20.94 37.10
C ARG A 75 23.80 -21.46 37.15
N ASN A 76 24.35 -21.69 38.34
CA ASN A 76 25.72 -22.18 38.45
C ASN A 76 25.85 -23.64 37.99
N ALA A 77 24.85 -24.49 38.28
CA ALA A 77 24.81 -25.87 37.79
C ALA A 77 24.78 -25.93 36.26
N ILE A 78 23.97 -25.10 35.60
CA ILE A 78 23.93 -24.98 34.14
C ILE A 78 25.28 -24.50 33.60
N ILE A 79 25.89 -23.48 34.21
CA ILE A 79 27.21 -22.98 33.78
C ILE A 79 28.27 -24.08 33.85
N ILE A 80 28.30 -24.86 34.94
CA ILE A 80 29.25 -25.96 35.11
C ILE A 80 29.00 -27.06 34.07
N ALA A 81 27.74 -27.50 33.93
CA ALA A 81 27.35 -28.53 32.96
C ALA A 81 27.78 -28.16 31.52
N LEU A 82 27.58 -26.89 31.14
CA LEU A 82 27.93 -26.41 29.81
C LEU A 82 29.43 -26.30 29.58
N GLY A 83 30.21 -25.97 30.61
CA GLY A 83 31.66 -25.94 30.47
C GLY A 83 32.26 -27.34 30.31
N ILE A 84 31.70 -28.37 30.96
CA ILE A 84 32.21 -29.76 30.82
C ILE A 84 32.14 -30.20 29.36
N LEU A 85 31.07 -29.81 28.66
CA LEU A 85 30.78 -30.18 27.28
C LEU A 85 31.70 -29.52 26.24
N ASN A 86 32.58 -28.59 26.63
CA ASN A 86 33.50 -27.98 25.67
C ASN A 86 34.69 -27.29 26.37
N LEU A 87 35.92 -27.65 25.98
CA LEU A 87 37.16 -27.14 26.60
C LEU A 87 37.29 -25.60 26.51
N TYR A 88 36.91 -24.99 25.40
CA TYR A 88 37.00 -23.54 25.25
C TYR A 88 35.95 -22.80 26.09
N ILE A 89 34.75 -23.37 26.22
CA ILE A 89 33.74 -22.88 27.17
C ILE A 89 34.27 -23.04 28.60
N ALA A 90 34.91 -24.16 28.91
CA ALA A 90 35.54 -24.42 30.21
C ALA A 90 36.58 -23.35 30.57
N ILE A 91 37.51 -23.07 29.64
CA ILE A 91 38.56 -22.06 29.81
C ILE A 91 37.94 -20.68 30.01
N PHE A 92 36.96 -20.29 29.18
CA PHE A 92 36.28 -19.00 29.29
C PHE A 92 35.59 -18.83 30.64
N ILE A 93 34.77 -19.82 31.04
CA ILE A 93 34.06 -19.80 32.32
C ILE A 93 35.06 -19.69 33.46
N SER A 94 36.20 -20.39 33.35
CA SER A 94 37.20 -20.45 34.40
C SER A 94 37.90 -19.10 34.59
N ILE A 95 38.30 -18.46 33.49
CA ILE A 95 38.96 -17.16 33.54
C ILE A 95 38.01 -16.09 34.05
N TYR A 96 36.77 -16.08 33.55
CA TYR A 96 35.76 -15.16 34.05
C TYR A 96 35.53 -15.34 35.56
N SER A 97 35.50 -16.58 36.04
CA SER A 97 35.34 -16.89 37.46
C SER A 97 36.51 -16.35 38.29
N ILE A 98 37.75 -16.58 37.83
CA ILE A 98 38.95 -16.12 38.50
C ILE A 98 39.01 -14.58 38.54
N LEU A 99 38.69 -13.90 37.43
CA LEU A 99 38.64 -12.44 37.38
C LEU A 99 37.60 -11.87 38.36
N CYS A 100 36.41 -12.45 38.42
CA CYS A 100 35.41 -12.06 39.41
C CYS A 100 35.90 -12.33 40.85
N ALA A 101 36.59 -13.45 41.07
CA ALA A 101 37.15 -13.77 42.38
C ALA A 101 38.25 -12.78 42.82
N ILE A 102 39.10 -12.34 41.90
CA ILE A 102 40.14 -11.34 42.15
C ILE A 102 39.50 -10.01 42.56
N VAL A 103 38.45 -9.56 41.86
CA VAL A 103 37.70 -8.35 42.21
C VAL A 103 37.09 -8.47 43.61
N HIS A 104 36.45 -9.59 43.91
CA HIS A 104 35.88 -9.81 45.24
C HIS A 104 36.93 -9.87 46.35
N THR A 105 38.08 -10.50 46.09
CA THR A 105 39.20 -10.57 47.03
C THR A 105 39.84 -9.20 47.27
N LYS A 106 40.04 -8.40 46.22
CA LYS A 106 40.47 -7.00 46.32
C LYS A 106 39.52 -6.22 47.21
N ASN A 107 38.21 -6.29 46.93
CA ASN A 107 37.20 -5.58 47.72
C ASN A 107 37.19 -6.01 49.20
N VAL A 108 37.42 -7.29 49.49
CA VAL A 108 37.62 -7.77 50.86
C VAL A 108 38.88 -7.16 51.48
N GLY A 109 39.99 -7.13 50.76
CA GLY A 109 41.25 -6.49 51.20
C GLY A 109 41.07 -5.01 51.55
N ASN A 110 40.45 -4.24 50.65
CA ASN A 110 40.12 -2.83 50.87
C ASN A 110 39.23 -2.64 52.10
N ARG A 111 38.18 -3.46 52.25
CA ARG A 111 37.22 -3.33 53.36
C ARG A 111 37.79 -3.74 54.71
N LEU A 112 38.74 -4.68 54.71
CA LEU A 112 39.43 -5.13 55.91
C LEU A 112 40.70 -4.33 56.23
N ASN A 113 41.05 -3.33 55.42
CA ASN A 113 42.31 -2.60 55.52
C ASN A 113 43.53 -3.55 55.52
N LEU A 114 43.48 -4.60 54.70
CA LEU A 114 44.59 -5.54 54.49
C LEU A 114 45.30 -5.17 53.18
N PRO A 115 46.31 -4.28 53.23
CA PRO A 115 46.91 -3.69 52.02
C PRO A 115 47.52 -4.74 51.09
N TYR A 116 48.02 -5.86 51.62
CA TYR A 116 48.52 -6.95 50.80
C TYR A 116 47.44 -7.57 49.89
N LEU A 117 46.22 -7.80 50.39
CA LEU A 117 45.12 -8.37 49.59
C LEU A 117 44.61 -7.37 48.55
N GLU A 118 44.56 -6.08 48.90
CA GLU A 118 44.21 -5.00 47.97
C GLU A 118 45.24 -4.86 46.84
N ILE A 119 46.53 -4.83 47.18
CA ILE A 119 47.62 -4.68 46.22
C ILE A 119 47.68 -5.92 45.32
N THR A 120 47.68 -7.13 45.89
CA THR A 120 47.72 -8.38 45.12
C THR A 120 46.48 -8.53 44.24
N GLY A 121 45.29 -8.20 44.75
CA GLY A 121 44.06 -8.21 43.96
C GLY A 121 44.09 -7.19 42.82
N THR A 122 44.63 -6.00 43.06
CA THR A 122 44.79 -4.96 42.02
C THR A 122 45.83 -5.34 40.98
N LEU A 123 46.93 -5.98 41.37
CA LEU A 123 47.96 -6.42 40.43
C LEU A 123 47.40 -7.53 39.51
N LEU A 124 46.77 -8.55 40.10
CA LEU A 124 46.15 -9.64 39.35
C LEU A 124 44.99 -9.15 38.46
N TYR A 125 44.29 -8.09 38.87
CA TYR A 125 43.22 -7.46 38.10
C TYR A 125 43.70 -6.97 36.73
N PHE A 126 44.94 -6.48 36.62
CA PHE A 126 45.51 -5.98 35.37
C PHE A 126 46.35 -7.04 34.63
N VAL A 127 47.08 -7.87 35.36
CA VAL A 127 48.02 -8.83 34.76
C VAL A 127 47.29 -9.99 34.08
N VAL A 128 46.24 -10.54 34.69
CA VAL A 128 45.54 -11.73 34.16
C VAL A 128 44.89 -11.49 32.79
N PRO A 129 44.16 -10.38 32.55
CA PRO A 129 43.61 -10.09 31.21
C PRO A 129 44.69 -9.84 30.15
N VAL A 130 45.80 -9.19 30.53
CA VAL A 130 46.90 -8.87 29.60
C VAL A 130 47.66 -10.13 29.20
N LEU A 131 48.04 -10.98 30.15
CA LEU A 131 48.68 -12.26 29.84
C LEU A 131 47.78 -13.15 28.97
N PHE A 132 46.46 -13.05 29.11
CA PHE A 132 45.50 -13.83 28.33
C PHE A 132 45.31 -13.28 26.90
N ILE A 133 45.28 -11.96 26.73
CA ILE A 133 45.29 -11.33 25.41
C ILE A 133 46.60 -11.69 24.68
N ILE A 134 47.72 -11.69 25.42
CA ILE A 134 49.02 -12.09 24.91
C ILE A 134 48.99 -13.57 24.50
N SER A 135 48.47 -14.50 25.31
CA SER A 135 48.42 -15.92 24.93
C SER A 135 47.63 -16.20 23.65
N PHE A 136 46.59 -15.41 23.34
CA PHE A 136 45.84 -15.56 22.07
C PHE A 136 46.55 -14.99 20.84
N LEU A 137 47.51 -14.08 21.04
CA LEU A 137 48.28 -13.49 19.95
C LEU A 137 49.42 -14.40 19.48
N PHE A 138 49.82 -15.40 20.27
CA PHE A 138 51.00 -16.22 19.99
C PHE A 138 50.72 -17.64 19.45
N ASP A 139 49.48 -18.18 19.54
CA ASP A 139 49.16 -19.59 19.18
C ASP A 139 48.16 -19.75 17.99
N ASP A 140 48.22 -18.92 16.94
CA ASP A 140 47.31 -18.95 15.77
C ASP A 140 45.78 -18.88 16.10
N LEU A 141 45.43 -18.59 17.35
CA LEU A 141 44.06 -18.47 17.89
C LEU A 141 43.49 -17.03 17.77
N PHE A 142 43.84 -16.33 16.68
CA PHE A 142 43.41 -14.95 16.41
C PHE A 142 41.88 -14.77 16.39
N THR A 143 41.13 -15.83 16.11
CA THR A 143 39.66 -15.85 16.11
C THR A 143 39.04 -15.60 17.50
N LEU A 144 39.81 -15.76 18.58
CA LEU A 144 39.37 -15.55 19.96
C LEU A 144 39.76 -14.17 20.52
N PHE A 145 40.49 -13.35 19.77
CA PHE A 145 40.84 -11.99 20.15
C PHE A 145 39.62 -11.08 20.43
N PRO A 146 38.53 -11.10 19.63
CA PRO A 146 37.32 -10.33 19.93
C PRO A 146 36.62 -10.77 21.22
N LEU A 147 36.76 -12.05 21.60
CA LEU A 147 36.26 -12.59 22.86
C LEU A 147 37.06 -12.05 24.05
N GLY A 148 38.39 -12.02 23.94
CA GLY A 148 39.28 -11.41 24.93
C GLY A 148 39.01 -9.92 25.14
N LEU A 149 38.79 -9.18 24.05
CA LEU A 149 38.47 -7.75 24.09
C LEU A 149 37.07 -7.47 24.67
N SER A 150 36.07 -8.28 24.30
CA SER A 150 34.70 -8.15 24.83
C SER A 150 34.66 -8.46 26.34
N LEU A 151 35.42 -9.45 26.78
CA LEU A 151 35.60 -9.76 28.21
C LEU A 151 36.27 -8.62 28.96
N LEU A 152 37.33 -8.03 28.40
CA LEU A 152 38.04 -6.90 28.99
C LEU A 152 37.12 -5.68 29.14
N LEU A 153 36.33 -5.36 28.11
CA LEU A 153 35.40 -4.22 28.13
C LEU A 153 34.23 -4.44 29.11
N PHE A 154 33.67 -5.65 29.15
CA PHE A 154 32.63 -5.99 30.13
C PHE A 154 33.16 -6.01 31.56
N TYR A 155 34.42 -6.39 31.76
CA TYR A 155 35.12 -6.39 33.03
C TYR A 155 35.44 -4.97 33.54
N LEU A 156 36.00 -4.10 32.69
CA LEU A 156 36.22 -2.68 32.98
C LEU A 156 34.92 -1.94 33.33
N TRP A 157 33.79 -2.39 32.78
CA TRP A 157 32.47 -1.83 33.09
C TRP A 157 31.83 -2.46 34.34
N GLY A 158 32.02 -3.76 34.55
CA GLY A 158 31.51 -4.51 35.71
C GLY A 158 32.13 -4.09 37.04
N ASP A 159 33.40 -3.68 37.06
CA ASP A 159 34.10 -3.18 38.25
C ASP A 159 33.37 -1.99 38.89
N ARG A 160 32.86 -1.06 38.07
CA ARG A 160 32.06 0.10 38.53
C ARG A 160 30.75 -0.26 39.22
N TYR A 161 30.19 -1.43 38.95
CA TYR A 161 28.91 -1.89 39.53
C TYR A 161 29.08 -2.96 40.62
N SER A 162 30.24 -3.62 40.68
CA SER A 162 30.53 -4.71 41.62
C SER A 162 30.43 -4.28 43.09
N ASN A 163 30.70 -3.00 43.39
CA ASN A 163 30.71 -2.42 44.74
C ASN A 163 29.33 -1.99 45.27
N LEU A 164 28.28 -2.01 44.45
CA LEU A 164 26.93 -1.57 44.83
C LEU A 164 26.07 -2.74 45.33
N SER A 165 25.31 -2.51 46.41
CA SER A 165 24.28 -3.45 46.88
C SER A 165 23.17 -3.64 45.83
N LEU A 166 22.42 -4.74 45.89
CA LEU A 166 21.34 -5.04 44.94
C LEU A 166 20.24 -3.95 44.94
N ALA A 167 19.99 -3.33 46.10
CA ALA A 167 19.08 -2.20 46.23
C ALA A 167 19.64 -0.92 45.58
N GLU A 168 20.94 -0.64 45.73
CA GLU A 168 21.61 0.50 45.08
C GLU A 168 21.72 0.32 43.56
N ARG A 169 21.89 -0.93 43.09
CA ARG A 169 21.86 -1.23 41.65
C ARG A 169 20.47 -0.99 41.05
N ARG A 170 19.38 -1.27 41.79
CA ARG A 170 18.02 -0.91 41.38
C ARG A 170 17.86 0.61 41.31
N LYS A 171 18.34 1.35 42.32
CA LYS A 171 18.21 2.82 42.40
C LYS A 171 19.06 3.56 41.35
N LYS A 172 20.27 3.08 41.03
CA LYS A 172 21.12 3.67 39.97
C LYS A 172 20.71 3.27 38.56
N ARG A 173 19.94 2.19 38.37
CA ARG A 173 19.33 1.85 37.07
C ARG A 173 18.28 2.89 36.62
N LEU A 174 17.58 3.49 37.59
CA LEU A 174 16.63 4.59 37.37
C LEU A 174 17.29 5.91 36.93
N ILE A 175 18.60 6.08 37.17
CA ILE A 175 19.35 7.31 36.85
C ILE A 175 20.58 6.95 36.01
N SER A 176 20.37 6.44 34.79
CA SER A 176 21.43 6.43 33.78
C SER A 176 21.40 7.75 33.00
N LEU A 177 22.49 8.52 33.06
CA LEU A 177 22.66 9.83 32.38
C LEU A 177 22.66 9.76 30.83
N LEU A 178 22.51 8.58 30.24
CA LEU A 178 22.29 8.42 28.80
C LEU A 178 20.81 8.13 28.55
N PRO A 179 20.15 8.85 27.62
CA PRO A 179 18.79 8.53 27.24
C PRO A 179 18.72 7.09 26.74
N HIS A 180 17.65 6.37 27.08
CA HIS A 180 17.58 4.92 26.97
C HIS A 180 17.89 4.38 25.56
N TRP A 181 17.61 5.15 24.51
CA TRP A 181 17.98 4.80 23.13
C TRP A 181 19.50 4.66 22.92
N ALA A 182 20.34 5.46 23.60
CA ALA A 182 21.79 5.38 23.52
C ALA A 182 22.34 4.14 24.27
N TYR A 183 21.66 3.75 25.35
CA TYR A 183 21.93 2.48 26.04
C TYR A 183 21.62 1.28 25.13
N TYR A 184 20.48 1.30 24.45
CA TYR A 184 20.11 0.25 23.49
C TYR A 184 21.04 0.25 22.27
N ALA A 185 21.42 1.42 21.75
CA ALA A 185 22.37 1.55 20.64
C ALA A 185 23.75 0.98 20.99
N ILE A 186 24.28 1.26 22.19
CA ILE A 186 25.57 0.70 22.64
C ILE A 186 25.48 -0.82 22.80
N VAL A 187 24.38 -1.35 23.34
CA VAL A 187 24.18 -2.81 23.45
C VAL A 187 24.06 -3.47 22.07
N ILE A 188 23.37 -2.82 21.12
CA ILE A 188 23.24 -3.28 19.73
C ILE A 188 24.59 -3.24 19.02
N ILE A 189 25.36 -2.15 19.18
CA ILE A 189 26.71 -2.00 18.62
C ILE A 189 27.68 -3.04 19.21
N LEU A 190 27.64 -3.26 20.53
CA LEU A 190 28.45 -4.29 21.19
C LEU A 190 28.02 -5.73 20.81
N ALA A 191 26.78 -5.93 20.36
CA ALA A 191 26.29 -7.21 19.83
C ALA A 191 26.63 -7.42 18.33
N LEU A 192 26.72 -6.33 17.56
CA LEU A 192 27.01 -6.37 16.12
C LEU A 192 28.50 -6.51 15.81
N ILE A 193 29.38 -5.86 16.58
CA ILE A 193 30.82 -5.82 16.28
C ILE A 193 31.48 -7.21 16.28
N PRO A 194 31.23 -8.12 17.25
CA PRO A 194 31.81 -9.48 17.20
C PRO A 194 31.24 -10.30 16.03
N SER A 195 29.99 -10.04 15.66
CA SER A 195 29.24 -10.81 14.64
C SER A 195 29.70 -10.46 13.22
N VAL A 196 29.96 -9.19 12.94
CA VAL A 196 30.46 -8.71 11.63
C VAL A 196 31.93 -9.11 11.41
N ALA A 197 32.76 -9.04 12.46
CA ALA A 197 34.16 -9.47 12.38
C ALA A 197 34.32 -10.99 12.19
N PHE A 198 33.44 -11.81 12.79
CA PHE A 198 33.46 -13.27 12.64
C PHE A 198 33.00 -13.73 11.25
N ILE A 199 32.03 -13.04 10.64
CA ILE A 199 31.57 -13.32 9.26
C ILE A 199 32.66 -12.96 8.24
N GLY A 200 33.38 -11.85 8.43
CA GLY A 200 34.51 -11.48 7.56
C GLY A 200 35.67 -12.50 7.58
N LEU A 201 35.91 -13.15 8.72
CA LEU A 201 36.98 -14.15 8.88
C LEU A 201 36.52 -15.59 8.57
N ALA A 202 35.24 -15.94 8.77
CA ALA A 202 34.71 -17.25 8.37
C ALA A 202 34.56 -17.37 6.84
N VAL A 203 34.22 -16.27 6.16
CA VAL A 203 34.11 -16.19 4.70
C VAL A 203 35.48 -15.91 4.04
N GLY A 204 36.39 -15.22 4.73
CA GLY A 204 37.71 -14.86 4.17
C GLY A 204 38.90 -15.73 4.61
N GLY A 205 38.83 -16.41 5.76
CA GLY A 205 39.97 -17.11 6.37
C GLY A 205 40.06 -18.61 6.06
N LEU A 206 38.95 -19.27 5.76
CA LEU A 206 38.94 -20.70 5.44
C LEU A 206 39.34 -21.00 3.98
N ASP A 207 39.07 -20.07 3.05
CA ASP A 207 39.42 -20.25 1.63
C ASP A 207 40.86 -19.81 1.29
N PHE A 208 41.57 -19.14 2.20
CA PHE A 208 42.97 -18.74 1.95
C PHE A 208 43.99 -19.78 2.39
N ILE A 209 43.61 -20.78 3.20
CA ILE A 209 44.56 -21.75 3.78
C ILE A 209 44.34 -23.20 3.31
N ILE A 210 43.19 -23.59 2.75
CA ILE A 210 42.97 -24.96 2.27
C ILE A 210 42.50 -24.97 0.81
N TRP A 211 43.32 -25.58 -0.04
CA TRP A 211 43.23 -25.66 -1.49
C TRP A 211 41.87 -26.12 -2.06
N GLY A 212 41.44 -25.46 -3.14
CA GLY A 212 41.01 -26.09 -4.40
C GLY A 212 39.69 -26.88 -4.43
N SER A 213 38.67 -26.26 -5.01
CA SER A 213 37.43 -26.84 -5.59
C SER A 213 36.40 -27.47 -4.64
N HIS A 214 35.15 -27.01 -4.81
CA HIS A 214 33.89 -27.42 -4.17
C HIS A 214 33.53 -26.72 -2.85
N ILE A 215 32.61 -25.76 -2.96
CA ILE A 215 31.78 -25.30 -1.84
C ILE A 215 30.93 -26.51 -1.41
N SER A 216 31.19 -27.06 -0.22
CA SER A 216 30.40 -28.19 0.28
C SER A 216 28.98 -27.75 0.62
N THR A 217 28.00 -28.61 0.33
CA THR A 217 26.56 -28.43 0.60
C THR A 217 26.24 -28.09 2.07
N ASN A 218 27.17 -28.40 2.98
CA ASN A 218 27.05 -28.09 4.41
C ASN A 218 27.20 -26.59 4.72
N THR A 219 27.99 -25.84 3.97
CA THR A 219 28.17 -24.38 4.17
C THR A 219 26.91 -23.61 3.76
N PHE A 220 26.20 -24.10 2.75
CA PHE A 220 24.92 -23.55 2.28
C PHE A 220 23.79 -23.84 3.27
N ASN A 221 23.67 -25.09 3.74
CA ASN A 221 22.68 -25.47 4.75
C ASN A 221 22.90 -24.78 6.11
N PHE A 222 24.15 -24.52 6.49
CA PHE A 222 24.49 -23.77 7.71
C PHE A 222 24.05 -22.31 7.64
N THR A 223 24.23 -21.66 6.49
CA THR A 223 23.80 -20.26 6.24
C THR A 223 22.27 -20.16 6.26
N LEU A 224 21.57 -21.14 5.68
CA LEU A 224 20.11 -21.20 5.64
C LEU A 224 19.50 -21.47 7.04
N MET A 225 20.09 -22.37 7.85
CA MET A 225 19.65 -22.58 9.23
C MET A 225 19.93 -21.37 10.14
N PHE A 226 20.98 -20.59 9.87
CA PHE A 226 21.31 -19.36 10.60
C PHE A 226 20.31 -18.23 10.32
N LEU A 227 19.84 -18.11 9.07
CA LEU A 227 18.84 -17.13 8.64
C LEU A 227 17.45 -17.39 9.25
N ILE A 228 17.11 -18.65 9.51
CA ILE A 228 15.78 -19.03 10.04
C ILE A 228 15.71 -18.91 11.58
N ASN A 229 16.79 -19.25 12.31
CA ASN A 229 16.71 -19.37 13.78
C ASN A 229 17.04 -18.08 14.55
N LEU A 230 17.80 -17.15 13.97
CA LEU A 230 18.17 -15.89 14.63
C LEU A 230 16.96 -14.98 14.94
N PRO A 231 15.94 -14.83 14.05
CA PRO A 231 14.74 -14.05 14.32
C PRO A 231 13.90 -14.65 15.47
N ILE A 232 13.73 -15.98 15.50
CA ILE A 232 12.96 -16.71 16.53
C ILE A 232 13.53 -16.46 17.94
N ILE A 233 14.86 -16.46 18.06
CA ILE A 233 15.56 -16.28 19.34
C ILE A 233 15.50 -14.81 19.82
N LEU A 234 15.55 -13.84 18.90
CA LEU A 234 15.38 -12.41 19.19
C LEU A 234 13.94 -12.12 19.64
N ILE A 235 12.95 -12.71 18.98
CA ILE A 235 11.52 -12.63 19.35
C ILE A 235 11.30 -13.18 20.76
N THR A 236 11.86 -14.35 21.09
CA THR A 236 11.67 -14.98 22.42
C THR A 236 12.25 -14.13 23.55
N ARG A 237 13.36 -13.40 23.29
CA ARG A 237 13.97 -12.49 24.27
C ARG A 237 13.23 -11.16 24.40
N ILE A 238 12.71 -10.61 23.30
CA ILE A 238 11.87 -9.42 23.33
C ILE A 238 10.59 -9.71 24.13
N ILE A 239 9.98 -10.88 23.93
CA ILE A 239 8.82 -11.35 24.72
C ILE A 239 9.19 -11.46 26.21
N TYR A 240 10.28 -12.14 26.57
CA TYR A 240 10.72 -12.35 27.96
C TYR A 240 11.04 -11.05 28.72
N PHE A 241 11.72 -10.09 28.07
CA PHE A 241 12.04 -8.80 28.70
C PHE A 241 10.81 -7.90 28.86
N TYR A 242 9.78 -8.08 28.02
CA TYR A 242 8.54 -7.35 28.13
C TYR A 242 7.58 -7.96 29.17
N THR A 243 7.61 -9.28 29.40
CA THR A 243 6.90 -9.91 30.53
C THR A 243 7.37 -9.34 31.88
N LEU A 244 8.66 -9.01 31.99
CA LEU A 244 9.24 -8.35 33.17
C LEU A 244 8.88 -6.86 33.29
N TYR A 245 8.70 -6.16 32.17
CA TYR A 245 8.20 -4.77 32.15
C TYR A 245 6.70 -4.70 32.52
N TYR A 246 5.92 -5.70 32.14
CA TYR A 246 4.50 -5.83 32.47
C TYR A 246 4.23 -6.13 33.95
N GLU A 247 5.14 -6.82 34.65
CA GLU A 247 5.05 -6.99 36.11
C GLU A 247 5.38 -5.69 36.87
N ASP A 248 6.28 -4.85 36.35
CA ASP A 248 6.66 -3.56 36.97
C ASP A 248 5.64 -2.43 36.69
N SER A 249 4.92 -2.44 35.56
CA SER A 249 3.92 -1.41 35.23
C SER A 249 2.60 -1.53 36.02
N LYS A 250 2.35 -2.66 36.68
CA LYS A 250 1.30 -2.78 37.71
C LYS A 250 1.63 -2.02 39.00
N ALA A 251 2.88 -1.61 39.20
CA ALA A 251 3.31 -0.90 40.41
C ALA A 251 3.14 0.64 40.33
N GLU A 252 2.95 1.21 39.14
CA GLU A 252 2.76 2.65 38.94
C GLU A 252 1.43 2.93 38.21
N ASN A 253 0.46 3.46 38.95
CA ASN A 253 -0.86 3.87 38.47
C ASN A 253 -0.78 5.10 37.54
N SER A 254 -0.41 4.92 36.28
CA SER A 254 -0.54 6.02 35.30
C SER A 254 -0.88 5.58 33.87
N ILE A 255 -2.11 5.99 33.48
CA ILE A 255 -2.71 6.19 32.14
C ILE A 255 -3.24 4.94 31.41
N PRO A 256 -4.57 4.85 31.16
CA PRO A 256 -5.18 3.77 30.40
C PRO A 256 -5.03 4.03 28.89
N VAL A 257 -4.38 3.11 28.19
CA VAL A 257 -4.42 3.01 26.72
C VAL A 257 -4.85 1.59 26.41
N SER A 258 -5.79 1.43 25.47
CA SER A 258 -6.42 0.13 25.17
C SER A 258 -5.38 -0.94 24.83
N MET A 259 -5.61 -2.16 25.30
CA MET A 259 -4.68 -3.29 25.19
C MET A 259 -4.47 -3.72 23.72
N ARG A 260 -5.43 -3.42 22.83
CA ARG A 260 -5.46 -3.78 21.40
C ARG A 260 -4.48 -2.92 20.59
N ASP A 261 -4.48 -1.61 20.83
CA ASP A 261 -3.66 -0.66 20.06
C ASP A 261 -2.16 -0.85 20.34
N LYS A 262 -1.81 -1.23 21.57
CA LYS A 262 -0.44 -1.55 21.96
C LYS A 262 0.05 -2.86 21.35
N GLN A 263 -0.80 -3.87 21.23
CA GLN A 263 -0.46 -5.15 20.58
C GLN A 263 -0.25 -4.99 19.07
N TRP A 264 -1.05 -4.15 18.42
CA TRP A 264 -0.94 -3.87 16.98
C TRP A 264 0.34 -3.10 16.63
N LEU A 265 0.71 -2.10 17.45
CA LEU A 265 1.98 -1.38 17.30
C LEU A 265 3.21 -2.30 17.44
N ILE A 266 3.10 -3.34 18.28
CA ILE A 266 4.17 -4.31 18.52
C ILE A 266 4.36 -5.23 17.31
N ILE A 267 3.28 -5.78 16.77
CA ILE A 267 3.34 -6.63 15.57
C ILE A 267 3.88 -5.82 14.37
N LYS A 268 3.42 -4.57 14.21
CA LYS A 268 3.85 -3.65 13.16
C LYS A 268 5.35 -3.34 13.21
N ASN A 269 5.93 -3.08 14.39
CA ASN A 269 7.36 -2.80 14.53
C ASN A 269 8.24 -4.04 14.35
N ILE A 270 7.75 -5.23 14.74
CA ILE A 270 8.46 -6.49 14.52
C ILE A 270 8.55 -6.79 13.03
N ILE A 271 7.47 -6.57 12.27
CA ILE A 271 7.43 -6.75 10.82
C ILE A 271 8.37 -5.77 10.11
N ILE A 272 8.39 -4.49 10.50
CA ILE A 272 9.29 -3.49 9.89
C ILE A 272 10.76 -3.84 10.10
N ILE A 273 11.15 -4.24 11.31
CA ILE A 273 12.52 -4.67 11.60
C ILE A 273 12.86 -5.93 10.81
N PHE A 274 11.93 -6.87 10.69
CA PHE A 274 12.10 -8.11 9.95
C PHE A 274 12.34 -7.86 8.45
N VAL A 275 11.53 -6.99 7.83
CA VAL A 275 11.63 -6.63 6.41
C VAL A 275 12.93 -5.88 6.14
N SER A 276 13.27 -4.86 6.93
CA SER A 276 14.53 -4.11 6.75
C SER A 276 15.77 -5.00 6.89
N PHE A 277 15.76 -5.98 7.80
CA PHE A 277 16.88 -6.90 7.99
C PHE A 277 17.04 -7.88 6.82
N PHE A 278 15.93 -8.38 6.26
CA PHE A 278 15.92 -9.30 5.12
C PHE A 278 16.53 -8.65 3.87
N PHE A 279 16.19 -7.39 3.59
CA PHE A 279 16.73 -6.64 2.45
C PHE A 279 18.21 -6.25 2.61
N ILE A 280 18.64 -5.85 3.81
CA ILE A 280 20.06 -5.54 4.08
C ILE A 280 20.93 -6.79 3.89
N TYR A 281 20.47 -7.95 4.37
CA TYR A 281 21.22 -9.19 4.23
C TYR A 281 21.20 -9.75 2.81
N GLY A 282 20.07 -9.62 2.09
CA GLY A 282 19.99 -9.92 0.66
C GLY A 282 21.00 -9.09 -0.16
N ALA A 283 21.17 -7.81 0.16
CA ALA A 283 22.15 -6.92 -0.46
C ALA A 283 23.59 -7.40 -0.32
N ILE A 284 23.95 -7.77 0.91
CA ILE A 284 25.30 -8.21 1.25
C ILE A 284 25.57 -9.57 0.62
N PHE A 285 24.59 -10.48 0.64
CA PHE A 285 24.68 -11.80 0.00
C PHE A 285 24.87 -11.70 -1.52
N PHE A 286 24.07 -10.89 -2.21
CA PHE A 286 24.23 -10.66 -3.65
C PHE A 286 25.54 -9.95 -3.99
N GLY A 287 25.99 -9.01 -3.16
CA GLY A 287 27.29 -8.35 -3.36
C GLY A 287 28.47 -9.31 -3.27
N VAL A 288 28.47 -10.19 -2.26
CA VAL A 288 29.52 -11.20 -2.09
C VAL A 288 29.44 -12.27 -3.17
N TYR A 289 28.23 -12.72 -3.53
CA TYR A 289 28.01 -13.67 -4.62
C TYR A 289 28.51 -13.13 -5.97
N SER A 290 28.19 -11.88 -6.30
CA SER A 290 28.68 -11.21 -7.51
C SER A 290 30.19 -11.05 -7.53
N LEU A 291 30.84 -10.80 -6.39
CA LEU A 291 32.31 -10.75 -6.29
C LEU A 291 32.95 -12.13 -6.53
N VAL A 292 32.36 -13.20 -5.99
CA VAL A 292 32.83 -14.59 -6.17
C VAL A 292 32.64 -15.05 -7.62
N VAL A 293 31.49 -14.77 -8.23
CA VAL A 293 31.22 -15.05 -9.64
C VAL A 293 32.17 -14.25 -10.54
N SER A 294 32.40 -12.97 -10.23
CA SER A 294 33.34 -12.11 -10.96
C SER A 294 34.78 -12.63 -10.90
N ALA A 295 35.21 -13.14 -9.73
CA ALA A 295 36.53 -13.76 -9.56
C ALA A 295 36.68 -15.09 -10.33
N SER A 296 35.62 -15.91 -10.38
CA SER A 296 35.56 -17.14 -11.18
C SER A 296 35.66 -16.86 -12.69
N VAL A 297 34.87 -15.89 -13.16
CA VAL A 297 34.88 -15.44 -14.57
C VAL A 297 36.25 -14.85 -14.95
N LEU A 298 36.89 -14.07 -14.07
CA LEU A 298 38.25 -13.56 -14.22
C LEU A 298 39.29 -14.67 -14.44
N ASN A 299 39.15 -15.79 -13.72
CA ASN A 299 40.08 -16.91 -13.78
C ASN A 299 39.91 -17.71 -15.10
N GLU A 300 38.67 -17.87 -15.57
CA GLU A 300 38.32 -18.44 -16.87
C GLU A 300 38.82 -17.57 -18.04
N LEU A 301 38.64 -16.25 -17.95
CA LEU A 301 39.06 -15.30 -18.98
C LEU A 301 40.59 -15.15 -19.06
N LYS A 302 41.30 -15.26 -17.93
CA LYS A 302 42.78 -15.34 -17.89
C LYS A 302 43.30 -16.57 -18.63
N LYS A 303 42.64 -17.72 -18.49
CA LYS A 303 42.99 -18.95 -19.23
C LYS A 303 42.80 -18.81 -20.76
N LYS A 304 41.93 -17.89 -21.20
CA LYS A 304 41.61 -17.64 -22.62
C LYS A 304 42.38 -16.48 -23.27
N GLY A 305 43.40 -15.91 -22.60
CA GLY A 305 44.36 -14.98 -23.22
C GLY A 305 43.85 -13.59 -23.60
N LYS A 306 42.69 -13.13 -23.09
CA LYS A 306 42.12 -11.81 -23.42
C LYS A 306 42.74 -10.67 -22.59
N SER A 307 42.88 -9.48 -23.20
CA SER A 307 43.62 -8.33 -22.63
C SER A 307 42.94 -7.67 -21.42
N LEU A 308 43.76 -7.11 -20.52
CA LEU A 308 43.39 -6.57 -19.21
C LEU A 308 42.37 -5.41 -19.24
N LYS A 309 42.28 -4.65 -20.35
CA LYS A 309 41.41 -3.46 -20.47
C LYS A 309 39.92 -3.81 -20.62
N THR A 310 39.58 -4.85 -21.38
CA THR A 310 38.18 -5.31 -21.52
C THR A 310 37.66 -5.97 -20.25
N ASN A 311 38.57 -6.54 -19.44
CA ASN A 311 38.22 -7.24 -18.20
C ASN A 311 37.77 -6.27 -17.10
N ILE A 312 38.36 -5.08 -16.95
CA ILE A 312 38.03 -4.13 -15.87
C ILE A 312 36.60 -3.57 -16.00
N ILE A 313 36.14 -3.31 -17.23
CA ILE A 313 34.79 -2.77 -17.48
C ILE A 313 33.72 -3.82 -17.13
N LEU A 314 33.90 -5.08 -17.55
CA LEU A 314 32.98 -6.15 -17.16
C LEU A 314 32.96 -6.38 -15.64
N ILE A 315 34.11 -6.34 -14.98
CA ILE A 315 34.21 -6.57 -13.52
C ILE A 315 33.49 -5.46 -12.74
N VAL A 316 33.63 -4.20 -13.14
CA VAL A 316 32.93 -3.08 -12.51
C VAL A 316 31.43 -3.16 -12.75
N SER A 317 30.99 -3.57 -13.94
CA SER A 317 29.56 -3.73 -14.26
C SER A 317 28.90 -4.88 -13.49
N TYR A 318 29.60 -6.01 -13.29
CA TYR A 318 29.03 -7.19 -12.60
C TYR A 318 29.13 -7.13 -11.07
N ALA A 319 30.10 -6.41 -10.50
CA ALA A 319 30.30 -6.34 -9.04
C ALA A 319 29.73 -5.08 -8.38
N LEU A 320 29.78 -3.92 -9.05
CA LEU A 320 29.48 -2.63 -8.41
C LEU A 320 28.02 -2.21 -8.57
N ILE A 321 27.43 -2.47 -9.75
CA ILE A 321 26.05 -2.07 -10.09
C ILE A 321 25.03 -2.75 -9.18
N PRO A 322 25.08 -4.08 -8.93
CA PRO A 322 24.11 -4.74 -8.05
C PRO A 322 24.22 -4.27 -6.59
N VAL A 323 25.44 -4.04 -6.10
CA VAL A 323 25.68 -3.57 -4.72
C VAL A 323 25.16 -2.16 -4.50
N ILE A 324 25.36 -1.27 -5.48
CA ILE A 324 24.84 0.10 -5.44
C ILE A 324 23.31 0.11 -5.55
N LEU A 325 22.73 -0.76 -6.39
CA LEU A 325 21.28 -0.87 -6.56
C LEU A 325 20.59 -1.31 -5.27
N VAL A 326 21.12 -2.36 -4.61
CA VAL A 326 20.49 -2.88 -3.39
C VAL A 326 20.73 -1.96 -2.19
N LEU A 327 21.90 -1.32 -2.05
CA LEU A 327 22.13 -0.32 -0.99
C LEU A 327 21.23 0.92 -1.16
N SER A 328 20.93 1.32 -2.39
CA SER A 328 20.01 2.43 -2.69
C SER A 328 18.57 2.08 -2.33
N ILE A 329 18.12 0.85 -2.64
CA ILE A 329 16.78 0.34 -2.26
C ILE A 329 16.63 0.28 -0.73
N VAL A 330 17.66 -0.21 -0.02
CA VAL A 330 17.69 -0.32 1.44
C VAL A 330 17.63 1.06 2.14
N PHE A 331 18.32 2.05 1.60
CA PHE A 331 18.36 3.41 2.15
C PHE A 331 17.04 4.17 1.89
N TYR A 332 16.43 3.97 0.72
CA TYR A 332 15.13 4.53 0.35
C TYR A 332 14.00 4.04 1.28
N PHE A 333 13.97 2.73 1.57
CA PHE A 333 12.97 2.15 2.49
C PHE A 333 13.16 2.58 3.95
N SER A 334 14.40 2.77 4.43
CA SER A 334 14.69 3.17 5.82
C SER A 334 14.36 4.64 6.11
N ILE A 335 14.53 5.53 5.12
CA ILE A 335 14.16 6.95 5.25
C ILE A 335 12.65 7.12 5.13
N GLY A 336 11.99 6.43 4.20
CA GLY A 336 10.53 6.45 4.07
C GLY A 336 9.81 6.02 5.35
N THR A 337 10.29 4.95 6.00
CA THR A 337 9.72 4.48 7.28
C THR A 337 10.02 5.40 8.47
N THR A 338 11.21 6.01 8.52
CA THR A 338 11.59 6.91 9.63
C THR A 338 10.87 8.27 9.55
N MET A 339 10.60 8.79 8.35
CA MET A 339 9.84 10.04 8.18
C MET A 339 8.33 9.88 8.26
N TYR A 340 7.79 8.72 7.86
CA TYR A 340 6.40 8.33 8.15
C TYR A 340 6.11 8.31 9.66
N TYR A 341 7.09 7.90 10.48
CA TYR A 341 6.99 7.85 11.94
C TYR A 341 6.98 9.23 12.64
N ILE A 342 7.65 10.24 12.07
CA ILE A 342 7.74 11.60 12.64
C ILE A 342 6.47 12.41 12.33
N LEU A 343 5.85 12.21 11.16
CA LEU A 343 4.70 13.01 10.69
C LEU A 343 3.35 12.52 11.22
N THR A 344 3.23 11.22 11.55
CA THR A 344 2.00 10.62 12.11
C THR A 344 1.73 10.96 13.59
N ASN A 345 2.70 11.57 14.30
CA ASN A 345 2.57 11.88 15.74
C ASN A 345 2.30 13.37 16.05
N VAL A 346 2.09 14.24 15.04
CA VAL A 346 1.91 15.70 15.25
C VAL A 346 0.54 16.24 14.79
N ALA A 347 -0.32 15.46 14.14
CA ALA A 347 -1.68 15.89 13.80
C ALA A 347 -2.69 14.75 13.95
N VAL A 348 -3.54 14.85 14.98
CA VAL A 348 -4.72 14.00 15.18
C VAL A 348 -5.92 14.75 14.60
N SER A 349 -6.21 14.47 13.33
CA SER A 349 -7.49 14.63 12.60
C SER A 349 -7.16 14.87 11.12
N GLN A 350 -7.71 14.07 10.21
CA GLN A 350 -7.52 14.08 8.73
C GLN A 350 -6.32 13.32 8.14
N SER A 351 -6.19 12.02 8.39
CA SER A 351 -5.11 11.21 7.80
C SER A 351 -5.58 9.90 7.18
N ILE A 352 -6.33 9.99 6.08
CA ILE A 352 -6.49 8.93 5.08
C ILE A 352 -5.91 9.33 3.69
N LEU A 353 -5.60 10.61 3.45
CA LEU A 353 -5.03 11.07 2.16
C LEU A 353 -3.49 10.99 2.03
N ILE A 354 -2.75 10.49 3.03
CA ILE A 354 -1.26 10.52 3.03
C ILE A 354 -0.63 9.14 2.75
N GLY A 355 -1.44 8.12 2.45
CA GLY A 355 -0.93 6.81 1.99
C GLY A 355 -0.25 6.84 0.62
N ILE A 356 -0.34 7.96 -0.12
CA ILE A 356 -0.14 8.00 -1.58
C ILE A 356 1.26 8.50 -2.02
N SER A 357 2.21 8.86 -1.15
CA SER A 357 3.47 9.47 -1.64
C SER A 357 4.78 9.12 -0.91
N GLY A 358 4.83 8.00 -0.18
CA GLY A 358 5.97 7.60 0.65
C GLY A 358 7.23 7.14 -0.10
N GLY A 359 7.85 8.02 -0.89
CA GLY A 359 9.15 7.79 -1.52
C GLY A 359 9.83 9.08 -2.02
N LEU A 360 9.05 10.06 -2.50
CA LEU A 360 9.58 11.31 -3.08
C LEU A 360 8.96 12.61 -2.53
N SER A 361 7.83 12.58 -1.81
CA SER A 361 7.13 13.80 -1.37
C SER A 361 7.70 14.47 -0.12
N ILE A 362 8.58 13.77 0.59
CA ILE A 362 9.04 14.15 1.92
C ILE A 362 10.10 15.27 1.91
N PRO A 363 11.05 15.33 0.94
CA PRO A 363 11.93 16.48 0.78
C PRO A 363 11.21 17.69 0.14
N LEU A 364 10.21 17.45 -0.71
CA LEU A 364 9.44 18.50 -1.40
C LEU A 364 8.41 19.20 -0.48
N TYR A 365 7.71 18.46 0.40
CA TYR A 365 6.80 19.04 1.38
C TYR A 365 7.50 20.05 2.32
N LEU A 366 8.79 19.82 2.61
CA LEU A 366 9.62 20.71 3.42
C LEU A 366 10.19 21.90 2.61
N TYR A 367 10.28 21.78 1.29
CA TYR A 367 10.64 22.87 0.38
C TYR A 367 9.47 23.86 0.20
N HIS A 368 8.24 23.34 0.13
CA HIS A 368 7.04 24.13 -0.19
C HIS A 368 6.53 25.02 0.96
N LYS A 369 6.81 24.69 2.23
CA LYS A 369 6.22 25.40 3.39
C LYS A 369 6.86 26.75 3.76
N LYS A 370 7.78 27.31 2.96
CA LYS A 370 8.56 28.54 3.27
C LYS A 370 9.19 28.58 4.70
N GLN A 371 9.25 27.47 5.42
CA GLN A 371 9.80 27.42 6.78
C GLN A 371 11.34 27.35 6.80
N PHE A 372 11.97 27.16 5.65
CA PHE A 372 13.42 27.25 5.49
C PHE A 372 13.93 28.68 5.21
N GLY A 373 13.25 29.70 5.74
CA GLY A 373 13.80 31.07 5.77
C GLY A 373 15.08 31.24 6.61
N LYS A 374 15.55 30.24 7.38
CA LYS A 374 16.67 30.42 8.33
C LYS A 374 17.60 29.22 8.58
N LEU A 375 17.87 28.37 7.60
CA LEU A 375 19.02 27.45 7.69
C LEU A 375 19.89 27.60 6.44
N SER A 376 20.74 28.62 6.47
CA SER A 376 21.78 28.76 5.46
C SER A 376 22.84 27.65 5.65
N LEU A 377 23.43 27.18 4.55
CA LEU A 377 24.61 26.30 4.57
C LEU A 377 25.72 26.87 5.48
N LYS A 378 25.81 28.20 5.56
CA LYS A 378 26.64 28.94 6.53
C LYS A 378 26.30 28.61 7.98
N GLY A 379 25.03 28.54 8.36
CA GLY A 379 24.57 28.20 9.71
C GLY A 379 24.88 26.75 10.10
N PHE A 380 24.74 25.81 9.17
CA PHE A 380 25.07 24.39 9.40
C PHE A 380 26.59 24.18 9.54
N ILE A 381 27.39 24.80 8.66
CA ILE A 381 28.86 24.78 8.73
C ILE A 381 29.35 25.47 10.03
N GLN A 382 28.69 26.55 10.47
CA GLN A 382 28.99 27.18 11.77
C GLN A 382 28.64 26.27 12.96
N GLY A 383 27.58 25.46 12.85
CA GLY A 383 27.21 24.45 13.85
C GLY A 383 28.27 23.35 13.99
N ILE A 384 28.80 22.84 12.86
CA ILE A 384 29.90 21.87 12.85
C ILE A 384 31.18 22.47 13.45
N LYS A 385 31.46 23.75 13.19
CA LYS A 385 32.66 24.46 13.68
C LYS A 385 32.56 24.99 15.12
N ARG A 386 31.46 24.74 15.86
CA ARG A 386 31.33 25.20 17.26
C ARG A 386 32.37 24.56 18.19
N LYS A 387 32.85 25.33 19.18
CA LYS A 387 33.72 24.83 20.26
C LYS A 387 32.97 23.77 21.07
N GLY A 388 33.45 22.52 21.02
CA GLY A 388 32.85 21.35 21.69
C GLY A 388 32.76 20.11 20.80
N VAL A 389 32.82 20.28 19.47
CA VAL A 389 32.85 19.15 18.52
C VAL A 389 34.32 18.75 18.24
N PRO A 390 34.71 17.47 18.36
CA PRO A 390 36.08 17.03 18.12
C PRO A 390 36.55 17.33 16.69
N LYS A 391 37.78 17.86 16.53
CA LYS A 391 38.33 18.30 15.22
C LYS A 391 38.28 17.22 14.13
N PHE A 392 38.53 15.96 14.48
CA PHE A 392 38.43 14.84 13.53
C PHE A 392 36.99 14.66 13.00
N PHE A 393 35.98 14.80 13.87
CA PHE A 393 34.57 14.72 13.48
C PHE A 393 34.16 15.91 12.60
N GLN A 394 34.72 17.10 12.86
CA GLN A 394 34.52 18.26 11.99
C GLN A 394 35.11 18.03 10.59
N ILE A 395 36.33 17.49 10.51
CA ILE A 395 37.02 17.17 9.25
C ILE A 395 36.26 16.08 8.49
N PHE A 396 35.79 15.04 9.19
CA PHE A 396 35.00 13.96 8.61
C PHE A 396 33.65 14.46 8.07
N MET A 397 32.91 15.26 8.84
CA MET A 397 31.61 15.82 8.40
C MET A 397 31.75 16.81 7.25
N LEU A 398 32.81 17.63 7.25
CA LEU A 398 33.12 18.53 6.13
C LEU A 398 33.57 17.74 4.89
N GLY A 399 34.39 16.69 5.05
CA GLY A 399 34.80 15.80 3.95
C GLY A 399 33.63 14.99 3.39
N PHE A 400 32.75 14.50 4.25
CA PHE A 400 31.50 13.82 3.88
C PHE A 400 30.57 14.75 3.10
N LEU A 401 30.40 16.01 3.54
CA LEU A 401 29.67 17.04 2.78
C LEU A 401 30.32 17.31 1.41
N ILE A 402 31.65 17.39 1.33
CA ILE A 402 32.38 17.64 0.09
C ILE A 402 32.23 16.49 -0.92
N VAL A 403 32.06 15.25 -0.46
CA VAL A 403 31.96 14.06 -1.33
C VAL A 403 30.51 13.66 -1.62
N MET A 404 29.64 13.69 -0.61
CA MET A 404 28.25 13.25 -0.73
C MET A 404 27.33 14.29 -1.35
N VAL A 405 27.59 15.59 -1.17
CA VAL A 405 26.77 16.62 -1.84
C VAL A 405 26.92 16.54 -3.36
N PRO A 406 28.12 16.42 -3.95
CA PRO A 406 28.26 16.14 -5.37
C PRO A 406 27.59 14.83 -5.76
N LEU A 407 27.77 13.72 -5.02
CA LEU A 407 27.16 12.42 -5.37
C LEU A 407 25.61 12.42 -5.30
N PHE A 408 25.01 13.14 -4.34
CA PHE A 408 23.56 13.36 -4.26
C PHE A 408 23.05 14.28 -5.36
N LEU A 409 23.88 15.21 -5.84
CA LEU A 409 23.56 16.04 -7.00
C LEU A 409 23.75 15.25 -8.32
N ILE A 410 24.59 14.22 -8.35
CA ILE A 410 24.90 13.45 -9.56
C ILE A 410 23.88 12.32 -9.82
N GLY A 411 23.28 11.72 -8.79
CA GLY A 411 22.28 10.63 -8.93
C GLY A 411 20.98 11.03 -9.67
N PRO A 412 20.35 12.17 -9.33
CA PRO A 412 19.27 12.76 -10.12
C PRO A 412 19.77 13.45 -11.40
N ALA A 413 21.08 13.61 -11.58
CA ALA A 413 21.64 14.25 -12.78
C ALA A 413 21.94 13.26 -13.92
N THR A 414 21.79 11.94 -13.72
CA THR A 414 21.96 10.96 -14.82
C THR A 414 20.73 10.85 -15.73
N LEU A 415 19.54 11.17 -15.22
CA LEU A 415 18.33 11.48 -15.99
C LEU A 415 17.96 12.88 -15.54
N GLY A 416 18.46 13.93 -16.20
CA GLY A 416 18.27 15.30 -15.73
C GLY A 416 16.80 15.59 -15.36
N THR A 417 16.56 16.49 -14.41
CA THR A 417 15.20 16.97 -14.15
C THR A 417 14.59 17.42 -15.48
N PRO A 418 13.39 16.92 -15.86
CA PRO A 418 12.73 17.34 -17.09
C PRO A 418 12.73 18.86 -17.16
N LEU A 419 13.23 19.41 -18.26
CA LEU A 419 13.17 20.85 -18.46
C LEU A 419 11.68 21.22 -18.54
N LYS A 420 11.26 22.21 -17.76
CA LYS A 420 9.89 22.72 -17.74
C LYS A 420 9.84 24.08 -18.41
N GLU A 421 8.89 24.28 -19.31
CA GLU A 421 8.48 25.60 -19.80
C GLU A 421 6.98 25.79 -19.64
N THR A 422 6.58 26.98 -19.19
CA THR A 422 5.17 27.33 -18.96
C THR A 422 4.72 28.31 -20.03
N TYR A 423 3.54 28.05 -20.59
CA TYR A 423 2.92 28.82 -21.65
C TYR A 423 1.50 29.21 -21.26
N MET A 424 1.07 30.35 -21.79
CA MET A 424 -0.33 30.74 -21.84
C MET A 424 -0.77 30.55 -23.29
N ILE A 425 -1.40 29.40 -23.59
CA ILE A 425 -1.80 29.05 -24.96
C ILE A 425 -3.11 29.76 -25.27
N GLU A 426 -3.09 30.62 -26.28
CA GLU A 426 -4.29 31.33 -26.76
C GLU A 426 -5.17 30.39 -27.59
N MET A 427 -6.40 30.18 -27.14
CA MET A 427 -7.44 29.42 -27.85
C MET A 427 -7.98 30.26 -29.00
N THR A 428 -8.77 29.65 -29.88
CA THR A 428 -9.39 30.32 -31.05
C THR A 428 -10.30 31.49 -30.70
N ASP A 429 -10.86 31.51 -29.48
CA ASP A 429 -11.68 32.61 -28.96
C ASP A 429 -10.87 33.68 -28.20
N GLY A 430 -9.54 33.58 -28.19
CA GLY A 430 -8.62 34.54 -27.55
C GLY A 430 -8.37 34.30 -26.06
N THR A 431 -9.06 33.35 -25.42
CA THR A 431 -8.80 33.01 -24.01
C THR A 431 -7.53 32.20 -23.88
N LYS A 432 -6.73 32.45 -22.85
CA LYS A 432 -5.44 31.78 -22.67
C LYS A 432 -5.44 30.72 -21.58
N LEU A 433 -5.01 29.51 -21.93
CA LEU A 433 -4.92 28.39 -21.00
C LEU A 433 -3.49 28.16 -20.53
N ALA A 434 -3.31 28.09 -19.21
CA ALA A 434 -2.03 27.83 -18.58
C ALA A 434 -1.60 26.39 -18.81
N THR A 435 -0.40 26.22 -19.38
CA THR A 435 0.10 24.93 -19.86
C THR A 435 1.57 24.77 -19.53
N ASP A 436 1.92 23.68 -18.86
CA ASP A 436 3.29 23.28 -18.59
C ASP A 436 3.75 22.21 -19.58
N VAL A 437 4.91 22.43 -20.19
CA VAL A 437 5.58 21.48 -21.09
C VAL A 437 6.82 20.94 -20.39
N TYR A 438 6.83 19.64 -20.17
CA TYR A 438 7.95 18.90 -19.60
C TYR A 438 8.66 18.13 -20.71
N TYR A 439 9.91 18.52 -20.98
CA TYR A 439 10.76 17.88 -21.97
C TYR A 439 11.41 16.63 -21.36
N SER A 440 11.25 15.49 -22.03
CA SER A 440 11.90 14.25 -21.61
C SER A 440 13.42 14.43 -21.56
N PRO A 441 14.08 14.01 -20.46
CA PRO A 441 15.53 14.12 -20.34
C PRO A 441 16.30 13.22 -21.31
N LEU A 442 15.63 12.23 -21.94
CA LEU A 442 16.26 11.34 -22.92
C LEU A 442 16.47 12.01 -24.29
N VAL A 443 15.60 12.94 -24.64
CA VAL A 443 15.58 13.59 -25.96
C VAL A 443 15.79 15.11 -25.89
N GLY A 444 15.72 15.72 -24.70
CA GLY A 444 15.83 17.17 -24.55
C GLY A 444 14.65 17.86 -25.25
N LYS A 445 14.92 18.95 -26.00
CA LYS A 445 13.91 19.64 -26.83
C LYS A 445 13.83 19.12 -28.27
N ASN A 446 14.44 17.97 -28.57
CA ASN A 446 14.35 17.40 -29.92
C ASN A 446 12.92 16.88 -30.18
N PRO A 447 12.46 16.87 -31.45
CA PRO A 447 11.15 16.33 -31.80
C PRO A 447 10.88 14.94 -31.21
N ALA A 448 9.83 14.81 -30.42
CA ALA A 448 9.39 13.56 -29.80
C ALA A 448 7.86 13.46 -29.74
N PRO A 449 7.29 12.26 -29.50
CA PRO A 449 5.86 12.14 -29.25
C PRO A 449 5.49 12.81 -27.92
N VAL A 450 4.23 13.25 -27.84
CA VAL A 450 3.72 14.07 -26.74
C VAL A 450 2.59 13.35 -26.02
N ILE A 451 2.59 13.36 -24.70
CA ILE A 451 1.45 12.98 -23.87
C ILE A 451 0.75 14.24 -23.36
N LEU A 452 -0.50 14.45 -23.78
CA LEU A 452 -1.35 15.54 -23.35
C LEU A 452 -2.22 15.14 -22.15
N VAL A 453 -2.10 15.90 -21.08
CA VAL A 453 -2.90 15.79 -19.86
C VAL A 453 -3.60 17.14 -19.66
N ARG A 454 -4.93 17.14 -19.53
CA ARG A 454 -5.70 18.36 -19.26
C ARG A 454 -6.50 18.13 -17.99
N THR A 455 -6.46 19.06 -17.03
CA THR A 455 -7.01 18.84 -15.70
C THR A 455 -7.73 20.06 -15.11
N PRO A 456 -8.85 19.88 -14.40
CA PRO A 456 -9.46 20.94 -13.60
C PRO A 456 -8.90 21.03 -12.17
N TYR A 457 -7.90 20.21 -11.80
CA TYR A 457 -7.39 20.09 -10.42
C TYR A 457 -6.00 20.71 -10.21
N GLY A 458 -5.56 21.57 -11.14
CA GLY A 458 -4.25 22.18 -11.10
C GLY A 458 -3.19 21.30 -11.76
N LYS A 459 -2.39 21.90 -12.65
CA LYS A 459 -1.32 21.27 -13.42
C LYS A 459 -0.02 20.99 -12.64
N GLU A 460 0.08 21.48 -11.40
CA GLU A 460 1.27 21.35 -10.54
C GLU A 460 1.08 20.31 -9.42
N ASP A 461 2.18 19.92 -8.78
CA ASP A 461 2.32 19.03 -7.60
C ASP A 461 1.91 17.56 -7.79
N TRP A 462 0.62 17.28 -8.02
CA TRP A 462 0.13 15.91 -8.12
C TRP A 462 0.17 15.43 -9.58
N ALA A 463 -0.18 16.32 -10.51
CA ALA A 463 -0.29 16.00 -11.92
C ALA A 463 1.10 15.78 -12.54
N ASP A 464 2.05 16.67 -12.25
CA ASP A 464 3.42 16.53 -12.72
C ASP A 464 4.10 15.32 -12.07
N LEU A 465 3.94 15.13 -10.75
CA LEU A 465 4.49 13.98 -10.03
C LEU A 465 4.00 12.65 -10.63
N LEU A 466 2.74 12.56 -11.03
CA LEU A 466 2.19 11.35 -11.63
C LEU A 466 2.63 11.21 -13.09
N TYR A 467 2.21 12.13 -13.96
CA TYR A 467 2.29 11.94 -15.40
C TYR A 467 3.69 12.17 -15.97
N VAL A 468 4.47 13.10 -15.41
CA VAL A 468 5.87 13.29 -15.83
C VAL A 468 6.70 12.08 -15.42
N SER A 469 6.48 11.54 -14.21
CA SER A 469 7.19 10.34 -13.74
C SER A 469 6.84 9.09 -14.55
N LEU A 470 5.60 8.98 -15.03
CA LEU A 470 5.19 7.87 -15.89
C LEU A 470 5.82 7.99 -17.29
N TYR A 471 5.73 9.15 -17.94
CA TYR A 471 5.97 9.24 -19.38
C TYR A 471 7.34 9.82 -19.78
N SER A 472 7.89 10.78 -19.03
CA SER A 472 9.18 11.39 -19.39
C SER A 472 10.36 10.40 -19.45
N PRO A 473 10.47 9.39 -18.54
CA PRO A 473 11.50 8.36 -18.62
C PRO A 473 11.40 7.46 -19.86
N GLN A 474 10.27 7.48 -20.57
CA GLN A 474 10.05 6.68 -21.78
C GLN A 474 10.41 7.43 -23.07
N GLY A 475 10.81 8.70 -22.96
CA GLY A 475 11.18 9.53 -24.12
C GLY A 475 10.07 10.46 -24.60
N TYR A 476 8.92 10.51 -23.92
CA TYR A 476 7.80 11.37 -24.30
C TYR A 476 7.90 12.76 -23.67
N HIS A 477 7.56 13.79 -24.43
CA HIS A 477 7.25 15.10 -23.84
C HIS A 477 5.89 15.03 -23.16
N THR A 478 5.74 15.66 -22.00
CA THR A 478 4.48 15.68 -21.25
C THR A 478 3.95 17.10 -21.21
N VAL A 479 2.72 17.32 -21.69
CA VAL A 479 2.04 18.62 -21.67
C VAL A 479 0.90 18.54 -20.68
N ILE A 480 0.91 19.39 -19.65
CA ILE A 480 -0.13 19.43 -18.62
C ILE A 480 -0.79 20.80 -18.63
N GLN A 481 -2.10 20.84 -18.87
CA GLN A 481 -2.87 22.08 -19.02
C GLN A 481 -4.00 22.18 -18.00
N ASP A 482 -4.16 23.35 -17.39
CA ASP A 482 -5.32 23.68 -16.57
C ASP A 482 -6.55 23.94 -17.45
N PHE A 483 -7.70 23.38 -17.08
CA PHE A 483 -8.97 23.70 -17.75
C PHE A 483 -9.25 25.20 -17.71
N ARG A 484 -10.00 25.68 -18.71
CA ARG A 484 -10.52 27.05 -18.75
C ARG A 484 -11.23 27.42 -17.45
N GLY A 485 -10.96 28.63 -16.96
CA GLY A 485 -11.53 29.16 -15.72
C GLY A 485 -11.11 28.40 -14.45
N THR A 486 -10.04 27.61 -14.50
CA THR A 486 -9.48 26.92 -13.33
C THR A 486 -8.01 27.29 -13.15
N PHE A 487 -7.58 27.41 -11.89
CA PHE A 487 -6.19 27.68 -11.51
C PHE A 487 -5.58 28.86 -12.29
N ASP A 488 -4.52 28.62 -13.06
CA ASP A 488 -3.77 29.66 -13.76
C ASP A 488 -4.37 30.00 -15.14
N SER A 489 -5.33 29.20 -15.63
CA SER A 489 -6.00 29.43 -16.92
C SER A 489 -7.00 30.58 -16.84
N GLU A 490 -7.03 31.39 -17.89
CA GLU A 490 -8.07 32.41 -18.08
C GLU A 490 -9.45 31.76 -18.29
N GLY A 491 -10.50 32.56 -18.18
CA GLY A 491 -11.89 32.17 -18.29
C GLY A 491 -12.75 33.00 -17.34
N GLU A 492 -14.02 33.20 -17.69
CA GLU A 492 -14.95 33.92 -16.82
C GLU A 492 -15.19 33.14 -15.51
N ILE A 493 -15.52 33.86 -14.43
CA ILE A 493 -15.70 33.25 -13.10
C ILE A 493 -16.88 32.27 -13.09
N ASP A 494 -17.88 32.52 -13.93
CA ASP A 494 -19.05 31.71 -14.23
C ASP A 494 -18.83 30.74 -15.40
N TYR A 495 -17.58 30.44 -15.77
CA TYR A 495 -17.33 29.42 -16.79
C TYR A 495 -17.86 28.04 -16.36
N LYS A 496 -18.71 27.46 -17.21
CA LYS A 496 -19.30 26.11 -17.08
C LYS A 496 -18.28 25.04 -17.48
N LEU A 497 -17.95 24.14 -16.55
CA LEU A 497 -16.97 23.07 -16.82
C LEU A 497 -17.39 22.23 -18.03
N PHE A 498 -16.38 21.75 -18.77
CA PHE A 498 -16.51 20.90 -19.97
C PHE A 498 -17.15 21.52 -21.24
N THR A 499 -17.87 22.64 -21.14
CA THR A 499 -18.56 23.25 -22.30
C THR A 499 -17.65 23.69 -23.46
N LYS A 500 -16.34 23.82 -23.23
CA LYS A 500 -15.32 24.09 -24.27
C LYS A 500 -14.26 22.97 -24.36
N ALA A 501 -14.49 21.83 -23.74
CA ALA A 501 -13.50 20.73 -23.74
C ALA A 501 -13.15 20.26 -25.17
N TYR A 502 -14.16 20.21 -26.05
CA TYR A 502 -14.00 19.91 -27.49
C TYR A 502 -13.02 20.89 -28.17
N THR A 503 -13.35 22.19 -28.16
CA THR A 503 -12.58 23.21 -28.89
C THR A 503 -11.24 23.48 -28.24
N ASP A 504 -11.19 23.62 -26.91
CA ASP A 504 -9.93 23.92 -26.23
C ASP A 504 -8.94 22.74 -26.33
N GLY A 505 -9.46 21.51 -26.35
CA GLY A 505 -8.64 20.31 -26.56
C GLY A 505 -8.07 20.27 -27.97
N ASN A 506 -8.91 20.55 -28.97
CA ASN A 506 -8.51 20.66 -30.37
C ASN A 506 -7.45 21.74 -30.59
N ASP A 507 -7.69 22.96 -30.08
CA ASP A 507 -6.77 24.09 -30.18
C ASP A 507 -5.42 23.79 -29.52
N THR A 508 -5.44 23.11 -28.37
CA THR A 508 -4.22 22.68 -27.68
C THR A 508 -3.45 21.64 -28.50
N ILE A 509 -4.13 20.68 -29.12
CA ILE A 509 -3.51 19.70 -30.03
C ILE A 509 -2.85 20.41 -31.21
N HIS A 510 -3.54 21.33 -31.89
CA HIS A 510 -2.94 22.11 -32.98
C HIS A 510 -1.75 22.95 -32.53
N TRP A 511 -1.84 23.56 -31.36
CA TRP A 511 -0.71 24.30 -30.80
C TRP A 511 0.50 23.39 -30.61
N ILE A 512 0.32 22.19 -30.04
CA ILE A 512 1.39 21.19 -29.85
C ILE A 512 2.00 20.78 -31.19
N LEU A 513 1.17 20.48 -32.20
CA LEU A 513 1.65 20.05 -33.53
C LEU A 513 2.50 21.10 -34.24
N ASN A 514 2.30 22.39 -33.91
CA ASN A 514 3.08 23.49 -34.46
C ASN A 514 4.39 23.77 -33.70
N GLN A 515 4.74 22.96 -32.70
CA GLN A 515 5.98 23.11 -31.95
C GLN A 515 7.10 22.26 -32.55
N ASP A 516 8.30 22.84 -32.66
CA ASP A 516 9.50 22.16 -33.19
C ASP A 516 9.91 20.91 -32.38
N TRP A 517 9.42 20.78 -31.14
CA TRP A 517 9.68 19.65 -30.26
C TRP A 517 8.62 18.54 -30.35
N CYS A 518 7.54 18.71 -31.12
CA CYS A 518 6.59 17.64 -31.40
C CYS A 518 6.97 16.94 -32.70
N ASN A 519 7.01 15.60 -32.70
CA ASN A 519 7.24 14.82 -33.93
C ASN A 519 5.95 14.55 -34.74
N GLY A 520 4.85 15.22 -34.39
CA GLY A 520 3.53 15.04 -34.99
C GLY A 520 2.66 13.96 -34.32
N LYS A 521 3.15 13.17 -33.37
CA LYS A 521 2.37 12.11 -32.70
C LYS A 521 2.01 12.52 -31.28
N ILE A 522 0.71 12.53 -30.96
CA ILE A 522 0.19 12.89 -29.64
C ILE A 522 -0.63 11.73 -29.10
N ALA A 523 -0.46 11.38 -27.83
CA ALA A 523 -1.46 10.63 -27.07
C ALA A 523 -2.00 11.50 -25.95
N SER A 524 -3.16 11.15 -25.40
CA SER A 524 -3.65 11.75 -24.17
C SER A 524 -3.86 10.73 -23.07
N ALA A 525 -3.78 11.20 -21.82
CA ALA A 525 -3.92 10.36 -20.64
C ALA A 525 -4.60 11.14 -19.50
N GLY A 526 -5.37 10.43 -18.68
CA GLY A 526 -6.14 11.07 -17.63
C GLY A 526 -7.16 10.16 -16.96
N ALA A 527 -7.36 10.35 -15.66
CA ALA A 527 -8.42 9.70 -14.90
C ALA A 527 -9.56 10.67 -14.56
N SER A 528 -10.79 10.17 -14.37
CA SER A 528 -11.93 10.96 -13.90
C SER A 528 -12.25 12.13 -14.84
N ALA A 529 -12.41 13.35 -14.33
CA ALA A 529 -12.64 14.55 -15.16
C ALA A 529 -11.62 14.73 -16.31
N LEU A 530 -10.36 14.28 -16.13
CA LEU A 530 -9.36 14.32 -17.19
C LEU A 530 -9.78 13.39 -18.35
N CYS A 531 -10.29 12.19 -18.03
CA CYS A 531 -10.86 11.23 -18.98
C CYS A 531 -12.12 11.75 -19.67
N ILE A 532 -13.04 12.35 -18.93
CA ILE A 532 -14.29 12.90 -19.50
C ILE A 532 -13.97 13.91 -20.62
N ASN A 533 -13.02 14.81 -20.36
CA ASN A 533 -12.55 15.76 -21.36
C ASN A 533 -11.83 15.10 -22.55
N GLN A 534 -11.16 13.95 -22.36
CA GLN A 534 -10.51 13.23 -23.45
C GLN A 534 -11.51 12.73 -24.49
N TYR A 535 -12.67 12.23 -24.04
CA TYR A 535 -13.74 11.80 -24.94
C TYR A 535 -14.15 12.93 -25.89
N TYR A 536 -14.39 14.11 -25.33
CA TYR A 536 -14.91 15.26 -26.05
C TYR A 536 -14.05 15.70 -27.24
N TYR A 537 -12.78 16.03 -27.05
CA TYR A 537 -11.97 16.48 -28.19
C TYR A 537 -11.57 15.35 -29.16
N ALA A 538 -11.68 14.07 -28.77
CA ALA A 538 -11.35 12.96 -29.67
C ALA A 538 -12.30 12.81 -30.86
N ALA A 539 -13.52 13.36 -30.75
CA ALA A 539 -14.53 13.34 -31.80
C ALA A 539 -14.49 14.56 -32.74
N MET A 540 -13.51 15.45 -32.56
CA MET A 540 -13.32 16.59 -33.46
C MET A 540 -12.64 16.13 -34.76
N ASP A 541 -13.15 16.54 -35.91
CA ASP A 541 -12.62 16.13 -37.22
C ASP A 541 -11.14 16.51 -37.41
N ASP A 542 -10.68 17.58 -36.74
CA ASP A 542 -9.37 18.19 -36.97
C ASP A 542 -8.29 17.75 -35.96
N VAL A 543 -8.61 16.89 -34.97
CA VAL A 543 -7.56 16.37 -34.06
C VAL A 543 -6.67 15.31 -34.73
N TYR A 544 -7.06 14.80 -35.91
CA TYR A 544 -6.35 13.79 -36.67
C TYR A 544 -6.04 14.25 -38.11
N HIS A 545 -4.75 14.32 -38.47
CA HIS A 545 -4.29 14.78 -39.79
C HIS A 545 -3.35 13.76 -40.45
N GLY A 546 -3.92 12.73 -41.09
CA GLY A 546 -3.13 11.71 -41.80
C GLY A 546 -2.19 10.96 -40.85
N ASP A 547 -0.87 11.24 -40.91
CA ASP A 547 0.12 10.70 -39.99
C ASP A 547 0.40 11.59 -38.76
N ASN A 548 -0.15 12.80 -38.64
CA ASN A 548 0.01 13.68 -37.47
C ASN A 548 -1.27 13.86 -36.64
N GLY A 549 -1.17 14.29 -35.38
CA GLY A 549 -2.30 14.53 -34.48
C GLY A 549 -2.43 13.50 -33.36
N LEU A 550 -3.64 13.40 -32.80
CA LEU A 550 -3.99 12.49 -31.71
C LEU A 550 -4.04 11.04 -32.22
N ARG A 551 -3.28 10.15 -31.58
CA ARG A 551 -3.04 8.76 -32.04
C ARG A 551 -3.66 7.73 -31.12
N SER A 552 -3.60 7.97 -29.82
CA SER A 552 -4.16 7.09 -28.81
C SER A 552 -4.55 7.82 -27.53
N GLN A 553 -5.37 7.18 -26.71
CA GLN A 553 -5.85 7.72 -25.45
C GLN A 553 -5.77 6.69 -24.32
N SER A 554 -5.58 7.18 -23.10
CA SER A 554 -5.64 6.41 -21.87
C SER A 554 -6.77 6.98 -20.99
N LEU A 555 -7.89 6.26 -21.00
CA LEU A 555 -9.22 6.72 -20.55
C LEU A 555 -9.60 6.01 -19.25
N TRP A 556 -9.31 6.60 -18.10
CA TRP A 556 -9.56 5.94 -16.81
C TRP A 556 -10.75 6.56 -16.07
N PHE A 557 -11.68 5.71 -15.59
CA PHE A 557 -12.78 6.06 -14.69
C PHE A 557 -13.56 7.30 -15.14
N GLY A 558 -14.04 7.34 -16.38
CA GLY A 558 -14.73 8.50 -16.92
C GLY A 558 -15.79 8.11 -17.95
N CYS A 559 -16.64 9.06 -18.31
CA CYS A 559 -17.76 8.85 -19.20
C CYS A 559 -17.73 9.75 -20.44
N PRO A 560 -18.35 9.32 -21.56
CA PRO A 560 -18.56 10.14 -22.75
C PRO A 560 -19.77 11.08 -22.64
N SER A 561 -20.51 11.03 -21.52
CA SER A 561 -21.79 11.73 -21.31
C SER A 561 -21.92 12.16 -19.86
N LEU A 562 -21.77 13.45 -19.58
CA LEU A 562 -22.00 13.93 -18.22
C LEU A 562 -23.47 13.81 -17.83
N PHE A 563 -24.37 13.95 -18.79
CA PHE A 563 -25.82 13.90 -18.57
C PHE A 563 -26.27 12.54 -18.03
N LEU A 564 -25.95 11.45 -18.75
CA LEU A 564 -26.44 10.11 -18.40
C LEU A 564 -25.82 9.56 -17.10
N ASP A 565 -24.62 10.03 -16.74
CA ASP A 565 -23.95 9.62 -15.51
C ASP A 565 -24.22 10.57 -14.33
N ALA A 566 -24.65 11.82 -14.58
CA ALA A 566 -25.17 12.72 -13.54
C ALA A 566 -26.62 12.40 -13.18
N ILE A 567 -27.43 11.94 -14.14
CA ILE A 567 -28.86 11.65 -13.98
C ILE A 567 -29.13 10.26 -14.54
N MET A 568 -28.98 9.25 -13.67
CA MET A 568 -29.06 7.84 -14.02
C MET A 568 -30.52 7.40 -14.11
N GLU A 569 -30.99 7.08 -15.31
CA GLU A 569 -32.40 6.71 -15.57
C GLU A 569 -33.41 7.71 -14.94
N GLY A 570 -33.07 9.00 -14.96
CA GLY A 570 -33.88 10.09 -14.40
C GLY A 570 -33.59 10.41 -12.95
N ALA A 571 -32.95 9.51 -12.20
CA ALA A 571 -32.56 9.75 -10.81
C ALA A 571 -31.25 10.55 -10.74
N TYR A 572 -31.30 11.74 -10.15
CA TYR A 572 -30.13 12.62 -10.00
C TYR A 572 -29.10 12.01 -9.02
N HIS A 573 -27.88 11.73 -9.49
CA HIS A 573 -26.76 11.18 -8.71
C HIS A 573 -26.12 12.24 -7.80
N GLN A 574 -26.89 12.69 -6.82
CA GLN A 574 -26.64 13.89 -6.03
C GLN A 574 -25.27 13.91 -5.35
N SER A 575 -24.92 12.91 -4.55
CA SER A 575 -23.67 12.92 -3.78
C SER A 575 -22.44 13.00 -4.67
N SER A 576 -22.40 12.27 -5.79
CA SER A 576 -21.27 12.32 -6.73
C SER A 576 -21.14 13.69 -7.40
N VAL A 577 -22.23 14.20 -7.97
CA VAL A 577 -22.22 15.45 -8.71
C VAL A 577 -21.95 16.63 -7.78
N GLU A 578 -22.68 16.75 -6.67
CA GLU A 578 -22.52 17.89 -5.76
C GLU A 578 -21.16 17.88 -5.06
N THR A 579 -20.68 16.71 -4.59
CA THR A 579 -19.40 16.61 -3.90
C THR A 579 -18.27 17.03 -4.84
N TRP A 580 -18.29 16.54 -6.08
CA TRP A 580 -17.26 16.88 -7.05
C TRP A 580 -17.27 18.36 -7.42
N ILE A 581 -18.44 18.93 -7.74
CA ILE A 581 -18.55 20.35 -8.12
C ILE A 581 -18.16 21.25 -6.96
N LYS A 582 -18.64 20.98 -5.73
CA LYS A 582 -18.25 21.76 -4.54
C LYS A 582 -16.74 21.73 -4.30
N SER A 583 -16.08 20.61 -4.62
CA SER A 583 -14.62 20.50 -4.47
C SER A 583 -13.85 21.27 -5.56
N THR A 584 -14.37 21.33 -6.79
CA THR A 584 -13.67 21.90 -7.96
C THR A 584 -13.99 23.37 -8.17
N LYS A 585 -15.20 23.78 -7.84
CA LYS A 585 -15.78 25.12 -8.08
C LYS A 585 -16.51 25.63 -6.82
N PRO A 586 -15.84 25.71 -5.66
CA PRO A 586 -16.49 26.04 -4.38
C PRO A 586 -17.20 27.40 -4.37
N ASP A 587 -16.73 28.37 -5.16
CA ASP A 587 -17.26 29.73 -5.16
C ASP A 587 -18.51 29.89 -6.05
N ASN A 588 -18.75 28.98 -7.00
CA ASN A 588 -19.88 29.03 -7.93
C ASN A 588 -20.53 27.66 -8.18
N TRP A 589 -20.40 26.71 -7.25
CA TRP A 589 -20.90 25.34 -7.40
C TRP A 589 -22.40 25.28 -7.72
N ARG A 590 -23.21 26.19 -7.14
CA ARG A 590 -24.66 26.23 -7.41
C ARG A 590 -24.95 26.59 -8.86
N TYR A 591 -24.19 27.53 -9.43
CA TYR A 591 -24.29 27.89 -10.85
C TYR A 591 -23.92 26.72 -11.77
N GLN A 592 -22.89 25.93 -11.40
CA GLN A 592 -22.53 24.73 -12.16
C GLN A 592 -23.64 23.66 -12.10
N LEU A 593 -24.29 23.51 -10.94
CA LEU A 593 -25.42 22.60 -10.79
C LEU A 593 -26.63 23.07 -11.58
N ASP A 594 -27.00 24.36 -11.46
CA ASP A 594 -28.09 24.95 -12.22
C ASP A 594 -27.87 24.74 -13.72
N PHE A 595 -26.62 24.83 -14.21
CA PHE A 595 -26.31 24.49 -15.59
C PHE A 595 -26.59 23.03 -15.98
N ILE A 596 -26.17 22.05 -15.17
CA ILE A 596 -26.45 20.62 -15.43
C ILE A 596 -27.97 20.38 -15.52
N PHE A 597 -28.72 21.10 -14.71
CA PHE A 597 -30.16 21.02 -14.62
C PHE A 597 -30.89 21.83 -15.70
N ASP A 598 -30.39 22.98 -16.11
CA ASP A 598 -30.88 23.74 -17.26
C ASP A 598 -30.76 22.92 -18.55
N MET A 599 -29.76 22.04 -18.65
CA MET A 599 -29.65 21.08 -19.77
C MET A 599 -30.84 20.09 -19.83
N LEU A 600 -31.55 19.83 -18.72
CA LEU A 600 -32.70 18.92 -18.63
C LEU A 600 -34.04 19.60 -18.91
N ALA A 601 -34.19 20.87 -18.53
CA ALA A 601 -35.50 21.52 -18.36
C ALA A 601 -36.26 21.80 -19.68
N ASP A 602 -35.62 21.64 -20.84
CA ASP A 602 -36.27 21.81 -22.14
C ASP A 602 -35.85 20.69 -23.10
N PRO A 603 -36.66 19.65 -23.34
CA PRO A 603 -36.30 18.58 -24.28
C PRO A 603 -36.18 19.04 -25.74
N GLU A 604 -36.84 20.13 -26.14
CA GLU A 604 -36.72 20.69 -27.49
C GLU A 604 -35.47 21.56 -27.66
N VAL A 605 -34.98 22.19 -26.59
CA VAL A 605 -33.80 23.08 -26.60
C VAL A 605 -32.57 22.43 -25.97
N GLY A 606 -32.68 21.64 -24.92
CA GLY A 606 -31.63 20.94 -24.18
C GLY A 606 -30.92 19.90 -25.02
N ILE A 607 -31.64 18.94 -25.60
CA ILE A 607 -31.06 17.92 -26.52
C ILE A 607 -30.56 18.55 -27.84
N LYS A 608 -31.09 19.73 -28.20
CA LYS A 608 -30.62 20.52 -29.37
C LYS A 608 -29.67 21.65 -28.97
N SER A 609 -29.32 21.79 -27.70
CA SER A 609 -28.54 22.93 -27.23
C SER A 609 -27.11 22.70 -27.68
N ILE A 610 -26.43 23.79 -28.02
CA ILE A 610 -24.99 23.71 -28.32
C ILE A 610 -24.26 23.13 -27.11
N GLU A 611 -24.70 23.43 -25.88
CA GLU A 611 -24.08 22.99 -24.62
C GLU A 611 -24.23 21.49 -24.34
N TYR A 612 -25.36 20.87 -24.70
CA TYR A 612 -25.57 19.42 -24.61
C TYR A 612 -24.76 18.64 -25.65
N ASN A 613 -24.75 19.13 -26.90
CA ASN A 613 -23.97 18.55 -27.98
C ASN A 613 -22.45 18.61 -27.75
N VAL A 614 -21.97 19.52 -26.89
CA VAL A 614 -20.54 19.68 -26.56
C VAL A 614 -20.19 19.13 -25.16
N THR A 615 -21.07 18.34 -24.55
CA THR A 615 -20.79 17.63 -23.29
C THR A 615 -21.24 16.17 -23.32
N THR A 616 -21.59 15.69 -24.51
CA THR A 616 -22.18 14.37 -24.74
C THR A 616 -21.75 13.83 -26.11
N LEU A 617 -21.08 12.67 -26.16
CA LEU A 617 -20.78 11.97 -27.42
C LEU A 617 -21.87 10.98 -27.83
N ASP A 618 -22.68 10.49 -26.87
CA ASP A 618 -23.59 9.37 -27.04
C ASP A 618 -25.06 9.77 -27.30
N VAL A 619 -25.39 11.08 -27.28
CA VAL A 619 -26.72 11.60 -27.58
C VAL A 619 -26.62 12.79 -28.55
N GLY A 620 -27.24 12.67 -29.73
CA GLY A 620 -27.11 13.60 -30.86
C GLY A 620 -26.69 12.86 -32.15
N PRO A 621 -26.54 13.52 -33.32
CA PRO A 621 -26.01 12.86 -34.52
C PRO A 621 -24.60 12.30 -34.21
N ASN A 622 -24.51 10.97 -34.05
CA ASN A 622 -23.38 10.18 -33.55
C ASN A 622 -21.99 10.79 -33.78
N GLN A 623 -21.45 11.53 -32.80
CA GLN A 623 -20.09 12.10 -32.89
C GLN A 623 -19.00 11.03 -32.81
N PHE A 624 -19.31 9.83 -32.31
CA PHE A 624 -18.38 8.70 -32.34
C PHE A 624 -17.86 8.40 -33.74
N SER A 625 -18.61 8.67 -34.81
CA SER A 625 -18.17 8.39 -36.19
C SER A 625 -16.90 9.15 -36.61
N ASN A 626 -16.54 10.21 -35.90
CA ASN A 626 -15.34 11.00 -36.16
C ASN A 626 -14.12 10.48 -35.37
N VAL A 627 -14.35 9.65 -34.36
CA VAL A 627 -13.30 9.14 -33.48
C VAL A 627 -12.41 8.16 -34.25
N SER A 628 -11.12 8.49 -34.31
CA SER A 628 -10.11 7.73 -35.06
C SER A 628 -8.94 7.24 -34.21
N VAL A 629 -9.06 7.33 -32.89
CA VAL A 629 -8.00 7.03 -31.94
C VAL A 629 -8.12 5.62 -31.39
N ARG A 630 -6.98 5.02 -31.05
CA ARG A 630 -6.90 3.77 -30.30
C ARG A 630 -6.96 4.07 -28.82
N ALA A 631 -7.69 3.35 -28.01
CA ALA A 631 -7.76 3.67 -26.60
C ALA A 631 -7.72 2.46 -25.69
N ILE A 632 -7.28 2.72 -24.47
CA ILE A 632 -7.46 1.84 -23.32
C ILE A 632 -8.48 2.48 -22.38
N HIS A 633 -9.58 1.77 -22.14
CA HIS A 633 -10.66 2.17 -21.25
C HIS A 633 -10.51 1.41 -19.93
N VAL A 634 -10.53 2.12 -18.80
CA VAL A 634 -10.34 1.52 -17.48
C VAL A 634 -11.50 1.90 -16.59
N GLY A 635 -12.20 0.91 -16.04
CA GLY A 635 -13.31 1.08 -15.10
C GLY A 635 -13.17 0.18 -13.89
N GLY A 636 -14.10 0.30 -12.95
CA GLY A 636 -14.21 -0.57 -11.80
C GLY A 636 -15.65 -0.99 -11.57
N TRP A 637 -15.89 -2.20 -11.06
CA TRP A 637 -17.24 -2.68 -10.79
C TRP A 637 -18.03 -1.80 -9.82
N TYR A 638 -17.34 -1.11 -8.91
CA TYR A 638 -17.91 -0.16 -7.96
C TYR A 638 -17.60 1.30 -8.32
N ASP A 639 -17.19 1.57 -9.55
CA ASP A 639 -16.98 2.93 -10.05
C ASP A 639 -18.29 3.54 -10.55
N HIS A 640 -18.56 4.80 -10.20
CA HIS A 640 -19.79 5.49 -10.61
C HIS A 640 -19.84 5.82 -12.10
N PHE A 641 -18.70 5.80 -12.82
CA PHE A 641 -18.66 5.93 -14.27
C PHE A 641 -18.56 4.59 -15.00
N LEU A 642 -18.82 3.44 -14.37
CA LEU A 642 -18.74 2.14 -15.05
C LEU A 642 -19.62 2.11 -16.30
N GLY A 643 -20.87 2.56 -16.19
CA GLY A 643 -21.79 2.64 -17.31
C GLY A 643 -21.23 3.49 -18.45
N GLY A 644 -20.74 4.70 -18.14
CA GLY A 644 -20.07 5.57 -19.09
C GLY A 644 -18.80 4.96 -19.70
N THR A 645 -17.99 4.24 -18.92
CA THR A 645 -16.75 3.60 -19.38
C THR A 645 -17.06 2.53 -20.43
N ILE A 646 -18.04 1.67 -20.15
CA ILE A 646 -18.52 0.65 -21.10
C ILE A 646 -19.12 1.30 -22.34
N ARG A 647 -19.96 2.34 -22.19
CA ARG A 647 -20.51 3.10 -23.32
C ARG A 647 -19.41 3.74 -24.19
N GLY A 648 -18.36 4.28 -23.56
CA GLY A 648 -17.22 4.88 -24.26
C GLY A 648 -16.43 3.86 -25.09
N TYR A 649 -16.12 2.70 -24.50
CA TYR A 649 -15.48 1.58 -25.21
C TYR A 649 -16.33 1.15 -26.41
N ARG A 650 -17.62 0.89 -26.19
CA ARG A 650 -18.55 0.45 -27.25
C ARG A 650 -18.71 1.52 -28.34
N GLY A 651 -18.84 2.79 -27.96
CA GLY A 651 -18.93 3.89 -28.90
C GLY A 651 -17.72 3.99 -29.81
N TYR A 652 -16.50 3.85 -29.27
CA TYR A 652 -15.28 3.87 -30.07
C TYR A 652 -15.13 2.62 -30.94
N ASN A 653 -15.47 1.44 -30.39
CA ASN A 653 -15.27 0.16 -31.06
C ASN A 653 -16.33 -0.15 -32.13
N GLU A 654 -17.59 0.24 -31.90
CA GLU A 654 -18.71 -0.07 -32.80
C GLU A 654 -18.99 1.07 -33.79
N LEU A 655 -18.90 2.33 -33.32
CA LEU A 655 -19.33 3.51 -34.08
C LEU A 655 -18.19 4.39 -34.57
N GLY A 656 -16.95 4.14 -34.13
CA GLY A 656 -15.75 4.86 -34.56
C GLY A 656 -15.41 4.70 -36.04
N THR A 657 -14.38 5.41 -36.50
CA THR A 657 -13.82 5.15 -37.82
C THR A 657 -13.14 3.78 -37.87
N ALA A 658 -12.84 3.28 -39.07
CA ALA A 658 -12.12 2.01 -39.26
C ALA A 658 -10.76 1.92 -38.54
N ARG A 659 -10.18 3.05 -38.11
CA ARG A 659 -8.95 3.08 -37.30
C ARG A 659 -9.21 2.83 -35.82
N ALA A 660 -10.39 3.21 -35.33
CA ALA A 660 -10.80 3.02 -33.95
C ALA A 660 -11.47 1.65 -33.75
N GLN A 661 -12.28 1.19 -34.71
CA GLN A 661 -12.92 -0.13 -34.66
C GLN A 661 -11.87 -1.24 -34.52
N ASP A 662 -12.13 -2.20 -33.63
CA ASP A 662 -11.24 -3.31 -33.24
C ASP A 662 -9.88 -2.89 -32.64
N HIS A 663 -9.70 -1.60 -32.30
CA HIS A 663 -8.48 -1.06 -31.69
C HIS A 663 -8.74 -0.37 -30.35
N GLN A 664 -9.65 -0.95 -29.57
CA GLN A 664 -10.01 -0.51 -28.23
C GLN A 664 -9.72 -1.62 -27.22
N LEU A 665 -9.18 -1.27 -26.06
CA LEU A 665 -8.98 -2.18 -24.94
C LEU A 665 -9.87 -1.78 -23.76
N LEU A 666 -10.34 -2.74 -22.98
CA LEU A 666 -11.17 -2.48 -21.80
C LEU A 666 -10.65 -3.27 -20.59
N ILE A 667 -10.41 -2.58 -19.48
CA ILE A 667 -10.02 -3.18 -18.20
C ILE A 667 -11.06 -2.84 -17.15
N ILE A 668 -11.63 -3.84 -16.48
CA ILE A 668 -12.57 -3.64 -15.37
C ILE A 668 -12.13 -4.48 -14.17
N GLY A 669 -11.68 -3.83 -13.09
CA GLY A 669 -11.34 -4.50 -11.85
C GLY A 669 -12.41 -4.36 -10.76
N PRO A 670 -12.22 -4.98 -9.59
CA PRO A 670 -13.15 -4.90 -8.46
C PRO A 670 -12.98 -3.57 -7.71
N TRP A 671 -12.86 -2.46 -8.43
CA TRP A 671 -12.40 -1.19 -7.89
C TRP A 671 -13.54 -0.18 -7.72
N THR A 672 -13.40 0.66 -6.72
CA THR A 672 -14.05 1.96 -6.63
C THR A 672 -13.29 3.00 -7.47
N HIS A 673 -13.78 4.23 -7.52
CA HIS A 673 -13.20 5.30 -8.34
C HIS A 673 -11.69 5.49 -8.13
N ALA A 674 -10.91 5.39 -9.21
CA ALA A 674 -9.45 5.54 -9.26
C ALA A 674 -8.62 4.52 -8.42
N ALA A 675 -9.19 3.38 -8.01
CA ALA A 675 -8.56 2.41 -7.11
C ALA A 675 -7.90 1.19 -7.80
N VAL A 676 -7.20 1.39 -8.93
CA VAL A 676 -6.62 0.32 -9.77
C VAL A 676 -5.60 -0.62 -9.09
N TYR A 677 -5.09 -0.23 -7.92
CA TYR A 677 -4.09 -0.98 -7.15
C TYR A 677 -4.67 -2.16 -6.35
N GLY A 678 -5.99 -2.39 -6.42
CA GLY A 678 -6.69 -3.44 -5.68
C GLY A 678 -6.84 -3.15 -4.18
N GLY A 679 -6.92 -4.22 -3.37
CA GLY A 679 -6.97 -4.10 -1.91
C GLY A 679 -8.39 -3.96 -1.35
N THR A 680 -8.55 -3.11 -0.32
CA THR A 680 -9.84 -2.95 0.37
C THR A 680 -10.74 -1.98 -0.37
N GLN A 681 -11.97 -2.43 -0.63
CA GLN A 681 -13.02 -1.74 -1.35
C GLN A 681 -14.27 -1.90 -0.48
N GLY A 682 -14.82 -0.81 0.04
CA GLY A 682 -15.84 -0.88 1.08
C GLY A 682 -15.38 -1.71 2.27
N GLU A 683 -16.13 -2.76 2.60
CA GLU A 683 -15.85 -3.69 3.70
C GLU A 683 -15.11 -4.96 3.25
N ILE A 684 -14.86 -5.13 1.95
CA ILE A 684 -14.22 -6.33 1.39
C ILE A 684 -12.77 -6.03 1.01
N THR A 685 -11.84 -6.89 1.43
CA THR A 685 -10.45 -6.86 0.96
C THR A 685 -10.25 -7.91 -0.13
N TYR A 686 -10.15 -7.47 -1.38
CA TYR A 686 -9.87 -8.37 -2.50
C TYR A 686 -8.43 -8.89 -2.45
N PRO A 687 -8.16 -10.10 -2.97
CA PRO A 687 -6.81 -10.67 -2.95
C PRO A 687 -5.82 -9.82 -3.76
N ALA A 688 -4.51 -9.99 -3.51
CA ALA A 688 -3.46 -9.17 -4.12
C ALA A 688 -3.42 -9.24 -5.67
N ASN A 689 -4.00 -10.28 -6.28
CA ASN A 689 -4.14 -10.40 -7.73
C ASN A 689 -5.15 -9.42 -8.33
N SER A 690 -5.99 -8.74 -7.53
CA SER A 690 -6.91 -7.68 -7.96
C SER A 690 -6.21 -6.37 -8.36
N ASN A 691 -4.90 -6.26 -8.11
CA ASN A 691 -4.10 -5.13 -8.59
C ASN A 691 -3.92 -5.23 -10.11
N GLY A 692 -4.54 -4.29 -10.83
CA GLY A 692 -4.49 -4.23 -12.30
C GLY A 692 -3.47 -3.23 -12.84
N LEU A 693 -2.65 -2.58 -12.00
CA LEU A 693 -1.74 -1.53 -12.46
C LEU A 693 -0.72 -2.05 -13.48
N SER A 694 -0.16 -3.25 -13.27
CA SER A 694 0.80 -3.81 -14.22
C SER A 694 0.14 -4.10 -15.56
N LEU A 695 -1.04 -4.75 -15.55
CA LEU A 695 -1.82 -5.04 -16.74
C LEU A 695 -2.15 -3.77 -17.52
N LEU A 696 -2.60 -2.73 -16.80
CA LEU A 696 -2.88 -1.41 -17.37
C LEU A 696 -1.67 -0.79 -18.06
N LEU A 697 -0.55 -0.69 -17.34
CA LEU A 697 0.66 -0.06 -17.87
C LEU A 697 1.28 -0.86 -19.01
N GLU A 698 1.19 -2.19 -18.98
CA GLU A 698 1.65 -3.07 -20.06
C GLU A 698 0.81 -2.86 -21.33
N TRP A 699 -0.52 -2.88 -21.23
CA TRP A 699 -1.40 -2.66 -22.38
C TRP A 699 -1.30 -1.23 -22.92
N GLU A 700 -1.24 -0.22 -22.03
CA GLU A 700 -1.02 1.17 -22.44
C GLU A 700 0.31 1.31 -23.20
N GLN A 701 1.39 0.71 -22.69
CA GLN A 701 2.69 0.74 -23.34
C GLN A 701 2.64 0.14 -24.74
N GLU A 702 1.96 -0.99 -24.94
CA GLU A 702 1.83 -1.62 -26.25
C GLU A 702 1.04 -0.73 -27.22
N VAL A 703 -0.05 -0.12 -26.77
CA VAL A 703 -0.82 0.84 -27.58
C VAL A 703 0.07 2.03 -27.98
N PHE A 704 0.84 2.59 -27.04
CA PHE A 704 1.70 3.76 -27.28
C PHE A 704 2.92 3.42 -28.15
N ASP A 705 3.50 2.23 -27.98
CA ASP A 705 4.60 1.73 -28.80
C ASP A 705 4.20 1.64 -30.27
N GLU A 706 2.99 1.18 -30.56
CA GLU A 706 2.48 1.15 -31.93
C GLU A 706 2.04 2.53 -32.43
N SER A 707 1.26 3.26 -31.64
CA SER A 707 0.59 4.49 -32.08
C SER A 707 1.55 5.69 -32.16
N LEU A 708 2.55 5.76 -31.28
CA LEU A 708 3.48 6.88 -31.15
C LEU A 708 4.88 6.57 -31.69
N GLN A 709 5.32 5.31 -31.60
CA GLN A 709 6.67 4.91 -32.03
C GLN A 709 6.68 4.07 -33.31
N GLY A 710 5.51 3.63 -33.81
CA GLY A 710 5.39 2.83 -35.03
C GLY A 710 5.95 1.40 -34.89
N LYS A 711 6.10 0.90 -33.67
CA LYS A 711 6.52 -0.49 -33.42
C LYS A 711 5.36 -1.43 -33.71
N THR A 712 5.62 -2.56 -34.35
CA THR A 712 4.60 -3.61 -34.52
C THR A 712 4.37 -4.33 -33.19
N THR A 713 3.12 -4.40 -32.74
CA THR A 713 2.66 -5.14 -31.55
C THR A 713 1.62 -6.19 -31.96
N THR A 714 1.30 -7.11 -31.06
CA THR A 714 0.26 -8.14 -31.26
C THR A 714 -0.94 -7.91 -30.35
N ILE A 715 -1.05 -6.72 -29.75
CA ILE A 715 -2.07 -6.43 -28.73
C ILE A 715 -3.51 -6.59 -29.26
N TRP A 716 -3.71 -6.32 -30.55
CA TRP A 716 -5.02 -6.42 -31.21
C TRP A 716 -5.39 -7.83 -31.67
N ASP A 717 -4.42 -8.76 -31.73
CA ASP A 717 -4.66 -10.14 -32.19
C ASP A 717 -5.33 -11.01 -31.10
N GLY A 718 -5.26 -10.56 -29.84
CA GLY A 718 -5.68 -11.31 -28.65
C GLY A 718 -7.02 -10.87 -28.06
N ASN A 719 -7.10 -10.94 -26.73
CA ASN A 719 -8.24 -10.45 -25.97
C ASN A 719 -8.16 -8.94 -25.85
N HIS A 720 -9.26 -8.24 -26.15
CA HIS A 720 -9.33 -6.79 -26.00
C HIS A 720 -9.84 -6.38 -24.61
N ILE A 721 -10.42 -7.33 -23.87
CA ILE A 721 -11.04 -7.06 -22.58
C ILE A 721 -10.37 -7.91 -21.51
N ALA A 722 -10.05 -7.28 -20.39
CA ALA A 722 -9.71 -7.93 -19.15
C ALA A 722 -10.70 -7.48 -18.07
N TYR A 723 -11.37 -8.42 -17.42
CA TYR A 723 -12.32 -8.09 -16.37
C TYR A 723 -12.15 -9.04 -15.18
N TYR A 724 -12.36 -8.54 -13.98
CA TYR A 724 -12.14 -9.32 -12.77
C TYR A 724 -13.44 -10.00 -12.33
N LEU A 725 -13.48 -11.33 -12.30
CA LEU A 725 -14.60 -12.05 -11.73
C LEU A 725 -14.53 -11.97 -10.21
N MET A 726 -15.46 -11.26 -9.59
CA MET A 726 -15.60 -11.16 -8.14
C MET A 726 -16.31 -12.39 -7.58
N GLY A 727 -16.13 -12.68 -6.29
CA GLY A 727 -16.88 -13.68 -5.54
C GLY A 727 -16.46 -13.65 -4.07
N ASP A 728 -16.77 -14.71 -3.31
CA ASP A 728 -16.34 -14.80 -1.91
C ASP A 728 -14.80 -14.75 -1.82
N VAL A 729 -14.29 -13.78 -1.05
CA VAL A 729 -12.84 -13.59 -0.85
C VAL A 729 -12.21 -14.72 -0.03
N ASP A 730 -13.03 -15.52 0.65
CA ASP A 730 -12.59 -16.70 1.38
C ASP A 730 -12.56 -17.97 0.51
N ASP A 731 -13.15 -18.00 -0.71
CA ASP A 731 -13.02 -19.10 -1.66
C ASP A 731 -11.76 -18.92 -2.56
N PRO A 732 -10.77 -19.83 -2.48
CA PRO A 732 -9.58 -19.76 -3.34
C PRO A 732 -9.85 -19.96 -4.84
N ASN A 733 -11.06 -20.41 -5.22
CA ASN A 733 -11.47 -20.56 -6.62
C ASN A 733 -12.27 -19.36 -7.14
N ALA A 734 -12.54 -18.36 -6.31
CA ALA A 734 -13.13 -17.09 -6.73
C ALA A 734 -12.03 -16.04 -7.00
N ASN A 735 -12.43 -14.84 -7.43
CA ASN A 735 -11.57 -13.65 -7.44
C ASN A 735 -10.35 -13.76 -8.38
N TYR A 736 -10.59 -13.69 -9.69
CA TYR A 736 -9.52 -13.77 -10.70
C TYR A 736 -9.86 -13.00 -11.98
N TRP A 737 -8.81 -12.62 -12.73
CA TRP A 737 -8.94 -11.98 -14.03
C TRP A 737 -9.40 -12.98 -15.10
N LYS A 738 -10.43 -12.59 -15.84
CA LYS A 738 -10.88 -13.23 -17.08
C LYS A 738 -10.60 -12.30 -18.25
N TYR A 739 -10.54 -12.88 -19.45
CA TYR A 739 -10.24 -12.17 -20.67
C TYR A 739 -11.25 -12.52 -21.75
N ALA A 740 -11.63 -11.55 -22.57
CA ALA A 740 -12.57 -11.71 -23.66
C ALA A 740 -12.16 -10.88 -24.88
N LYS A 741 -12.71 -11.25 -26.03
CA LYS A 741 -12.49 -10.50 -27.28
C LYS A 741 -13.41 -9.29 -27.41
N ASP A 742 -14.70 -9.44 -27.08
CA ASP A 742 -15.70 -8.38 -27.27
C ASP A 742 -16.60 -8.20 -26.04
N TRP A 743 -17.16 -6.99 -25.92
CA TRP A 743 -18.15 -6.61 -24.91
C TRP A 743 -19.37 -5.98 -25.61
N PRO A 744 -20.61 -6.36 -25.28
CA PRO A 744 -21.01 -7.28 -24.24
C PRO A 744 -20.57 -8.73 -24.51
N LEU A 745 -20.38 -9.50 -23.44
CA LEU A 745 -20.08 -10.92 -23.55
C LEU A 745 -21.24 -11.66 -24.21
N ASN A 746 -20.97 -12.81 -24.82
CA ASN A 746 -22.01 -13.67 -25.39
C ASN A 746 -22.74 -14.41 -24.27
N TYR A 747 -23.87 -13.87 -23.80
CA TYR A 747 -24.70 -14.44 -22.75
C TYR A 747 -26.17 -14.61 -23.19
N THR A 748 -26.90 -15.43 -22.45
CA THR A 748 -28.37 -15.49 -22.49
C THR A 748 -28.96 -14.98 -21.18
N TRP A 749 -30.20 -14.50 -21.25
CA TRP A 749 -30.92 -14.01 -20.07
C TRP A 749 -31.55 -15.16 -19.31
N ASN A 750 -31.12 -15.36 -18.07
CA ASN A 750 -31.77 -16.21 -17.10
C ASN A 750 -32.69 -15.37 -16.20
N LYS A 751 -33.95 -15.80 -16.02
CA LYS A 751 -34.97 -15.03 -15.30
C LYS A 751 -35.11 -15.53 -13.89
N TRP A 752 -34.88 -14.66 -12.93
CA TRP A 752 -35.14 -14.91 -11.52
C TRP A 752 -36.36 -14.13 -11.06
N TYR A 753 -37.44 -14.83 -10.78
CA TYR A 753 -38.74 -14.27 -10.43
C TYR A 753 -38.83 -13.95 -8.95
N ILE A 754 -39.50 -12.85 -8.67
CA ILE A 754 -39.78 -12.36 -7.33
C ILE A 754 -41.19 -12.77 -6.96
N GLY A 755 -41.42 -13.25 -5.73
CA GLY A 755 -42.77 -13.62 -5.29
C GLY A 755 -42.83 -14.23 -3.90
N LYS A 756 -43.84 -15.09 -3.66
CA LYS A 756 -43.93 -15.92 -2.46
C LYS A 756 -43.81 -17.39 -2.81
N ASP A 757 -43.21 -18.16 -1.91
CA ASP A 757 -43.29 -19.62 -1.97
C ASP A 757 -44.62 -20.11 -1.36
N SER A 758 -44.88 -21.42 -1.48
CA SER A 758 -46.04 -22.09 -0.90
C SER A 758 -46.14 -22.01 0.64
N SER A 759 -45.07 -21.60 1.32
CA SER A 759 -45.04 -21.36 2.77
C SER A 759 -45.31 -19.89 3.12
N GLY A 760 -45.49 -19.02 2.13
CA GLY A 760 -45.75 -17.60 2.26
C GLY A 760 -44.51 -16.73 2.45
N ASN A 761 -43.29 -17.28 2.31
CA ASN A 761 -42.04 -16.54 2.43
C ASN A 761 -41.74 -15.75 1.15
N SER A 762 -41.19 -14.55 1.28
CA SER A 762 -40.66 -13.78 0.15
C SER A 762 -39.42 -14.46 -0.43
N VAL A 763 -39.46 -14.82 -1.71
CA VAL A 763 -38.40 -15.61 -2.37
C VAL A 763 -38.02 -15.03 -3.73
N LEU A 764 -36.80 -15.36 -4.15
CA LEU A 764 -36.27 -15.18 -5.50
C LEU A 764 -36.01 -16.57 -6.11
N VAL A 765 -36.63 -16.89 -7.24
CA VAL A 765 -36.55 -18.25 -7.84
C VAL A 765 -36.26 -18.20 -9.33
N ASP A 766 -35.44 -19.11 -9.82
CA ASP A 766 -35.12 -19.28 -11.25
C ASP A 766 -36.21 -20.01 -12.06
N ASN A 767 -37.19 -20.60 -11.36
CA ASN A 767 -38.35 -21.26 -11.94
C ASN A 767 -39.64 -20.73 -11.31
N ASP A 768 -40.43 -20.04 -12.12
CA ASP A 768 -41.63 -19.33 -11.68
C ASP A 768 -42.76 -20.26 -11.20
N SER A 769 -42.73 -21.54 -11.55
CA SER A 769 -43.65 -22.55 -11.02
C SER A 769 -43.49 -22.82 -9.51
N ASN A 770 -42.39 -22.35 -8.92
CA ASN A 770 -42.17 -22.41 -7.46
C ASN A 770 -42.89 -21.28 -6.71
N LEU A 771 -43.55 -20.34 -7.40
CA LEU A 771 -44.28 -19.23 -6.79
C LEU A 771 -45.75 -19.60 -6.51
N ASP A 772 -46.29 -19.10 -5.39
CA ASP A 772 -47.69 -19.26 -4.96
C ASP A 772 -48.63 -18.26 -5.68
N GLY A 773 -48.61 -18.25 -7.01
CA GLY A 773 -49.46 -17.35 -7.80
C GLY A 773 -49.08 -15.87 -7.64
N ASN A 774 -50.07 -14.97 -7.82
CA ASN A 774 -49.81 -13.54 -7.88
C ASN A 774 -49.97 -12.87 -6.52
N HIS A 775 -49.02 -11.99 -6.17
CA HIS A 775 -49.03 -11.22 -4.94
C HIS A 775 -48.64 -9.76 -5.15
N ASN A 776 -49.16 -8.89 -4.29
CA ASN A 776 -48.80 -7.47 -4.24
C ASN A 776 -47.97 -7.21 -2.99
N TYR A 777 -46.81 -6.60 -3.17
CA TYR A 777 -45.96 -6.10 -2.09
C TYR A 777 -46.05 -4.59 -2.04
N SER A 778 -46.80 -4.05 -1.09
CA SER A 778 -46.99 -2.61 -0.90
C SER A 778 -46.14 -2.09 0.24
N TYR A 779 -45.57 -0.89 0.08
CA TYR A 779 -44.78 -0.20 1.09
C TYR A 779 -44.98 1.32 0.98
N LEU A 780 -44.71 2.04 2.08
CA LEU A 780 -44.84 3.49 2.14
C LEU A 780 -43.47 4.15 2.04
N TYR A 781 -43.23 4.85 0.95
CA TYR A 781 -42.06 5.71 0.80
C TYR A 781 -42.38 7.13 1.30
N ASP A 782 -41.69 7.55 2.36
CA ASP A 782 -41.75 8.92 2.89
C ASP A 782 -40.46 9.68 2.55
N PRO A 783 -40.52 10.71 1.67
CA PRO A 783 -39.37 11.56 1.34
C PRO A 783 -38.65 12.18 2.55
N ARG A 784 -39.29 12.26 3.72
CA ARG A 784 -38.71 12.81 4.95
C ARG A 784 -37.92 11.78 5.76
N ASN A 785 -38.03 10.50 5.42
CA ASN A 785 -37.31 9.40 6.04
C ASN A 785 -36.71 8.46 4.96
N PRO A 786 -35.87 8.99 4.05
CA PRO A 786 -35.30 8.17 2.98
C PRO A 786 -34.37 7.10 3.56
N LEU A 787 -34.27 5.97 2.86
CA LEU A 787 -33.21 5.00 3.10
C LEU A 787 -31.86 5.65 2.76
N ILE A 788 -30.91 5.56 3.68
CA ILE A 788 -29.59 6.17 3.51
C ILE A 788 -28.67 5.25 2.71
N THR A 789 -27.85 5.85 1.84
CA THR A 789 -26.85 5.16 1.05
C THR A 789 -25.79 4.51 1.91
N ARG A 790 -25.44 3.28 1.53
CA ARG A 790 -24.33 2.54 2.10
C ARG A 790 -23.60 1.76 1.03
N GLY A 791 -22.39 2.20 0.67
CA GLY A 791 -21.58 1.55 -0.35
C GLY A 791 -22.02 1.89 -1.78
N GLY A 792 -21.77 0.94 -2.69
CA GLY A 792 -22.15 1.01 -4.09
C GLY A 792 -21.23 1.92 -4.90
N ASN A 793 -21.69 2.27 -6.09
CA ASN A 793 -20.98 3.10 -7.06
C ASN A 793 -21.20 4.58 -6.71
N ASN A 794 -20.53 5.07 -5.66
CA ASN A 794 -20.79 6.41 -5.13
C ASN A 794 -19.53 7.25 -4.81
N GLN A 795 -19.74 8.44 -4.24
CA GLN A 795 -18.79 9.35 -3.60
C GLN A 795 -19.36 9.84 -2.25
N PRO A 796 -18.54 10.25 -1.26
CA PRO A 796 -17.08 10.32 -1.26
C PRO A 796 -16.38 8.95 -1.10
N PHE A 797 -15.09 8.90 -1.47
CA PHE A 797 -14.26 7.68 -1.55
C PHE A 797 -14.17 6.80 -0.29
N ASP A 798 -14.57 7.28 0.89
CA ASP A 798 -14.42 6.59 2.17
C ASP A 798 -15.59 5.68 2.56
N THR A 799 -16.71 5.69 1.81
CA THR A 799 -17.92 4.90 2.11
C THR A 799 -18.48 4.12 0.90
N VAL A 800 -17.62 3.75 -0.05
CA VAL A 800 -18.01 3.24 -1.38
C VAL A 800 -17.57 1.79 -1.60
N GLY A 801 -18.21 1.11 -2.55
CA GLY A 801 -17.95 -0.31 -2.83
C GLY A 801 -18.85 -1.27 -2.04
N PRO A 802 -18.43 -2.54 -1.90
CA PRO A 802 -19.27 -3.57 -1.28
C PRO A 802 -19.39 -3.34 0.22
N MET A 803 -20.61 -3.09 0.68
CA MET A 803 -20.92 -2.90 2.10
C MET A 803 -22.15 -3.70 2.49
N ASP A 804 -22.15 -4.21 3.72
CA ASP A 804 -23.31 -4.86 4.30
C ASP A 804 -24.49 -3.88 4.38
N GLN A 805 -25.63 -4.25 3.78
CA GLN A 805 -26.82 -3.39 3.70
C GLN A 805 -27.69 -3.42 4.95
N ARG A 806 -27.56 -4.44 5.81
CA ARG A 806 -28.36 -4.57 7.05
C ARG A 806 -28.38 -3.30 7.91
N PRO A 807 -27.26 -2.59 8.15
CA PRO A 807 -27.27 -1.40 9.02
C PRO A 807 -28.12 -0.23 8.54
N VAL A 808 -28.49 -0.18 7.25
CA VAL A 808 -29.40 0.86 6.72
C VAL A 808 -30.79 0.32 6.42
N GLU A 809 -30.91 -0.97 6.08
CA GLU A 809 -32.19 -1.60 5.76
C GLU A 809 -32.93 -2.15 6.98
N GLU A 810 -32.26 -2.28 8.14
CA GLU A 810 -32.86 -2.77 9.38
C GLU A 810 -32.83 -1.73 10.49
N ILE A 811 -33.89 -1.69 11.31
CA ILE A 811 -34.00 -0.90 12.53
C ILE A 811 -34.24 -1.88 13.69
N ASP A 812 -33.35 -1.86 14.68
CA ASP A 812 -33.39 -2.78 15.84
C ASP A 812 -33.43 -4.28 15.46
N GLY A 813 -32.86 -4.62 14.30
CA GLY A 813 -32.80 -5.98 13.76
C GLY A 813 -34.02 -6.41 12.93
N GLU A 814 -34.98 -5.52 12.72
CA GLU A 814 -36.16 -5.74 11.88
C GLU A 814 -36.04 -4.94 10.58
N LEU A 815 -36.47 -5.52 9.46
CA LEU A 815 -36.43 -4.84 8.16
C LEU A 815 -37.31 -3.58 8.19
N ARG A 816 -36.84 -2.49 7.59
CA ARG A 816 -37.63 -1.28 7.42
C ARG A 816 -38.87 -1.55 6.56
N ASP A 817 -39.98 -0.90 6.92
CA ASP A 817 -41.27 -1.06 6.22
C ASP A 817 -41.25 -0.56 4.76
N ASP A 818 -40.24 0.23 4.37
CA ASP A 818 -40.03 0.78 3.02
C ASP A 818 -38.96 0.03 2.21
N VAL A 819 -38.53 -1.14 2.68
CA VAL A 819 -37.57 -2.01 2.00
C VAL A 819 -38.18 -3.40 1.85
N LEU A 820 -38.22 -3.90 0.63
CA LEU A 820 -38.59 -5.29 0.33
C LEU A 820 -37.32 -6.09 0.06
N VAL A 821 -37.18 -7.27 0.66
CA VAL A 821 -36.03 -8.16 0.44
C VAL A 821 -36.52 -9.52 -0.04
N PHE A 822 -35.94 -9.98 -1.15
CA PHE A 822 -36.17 -11.28 -1.74
C PHE A 822 -34.85 -12.02 -1.84
N GLN A 823 -34.86 -13.32 -1.55
CA GLN A 823 -33.65 -14.12 -1.54
C GLN A 823 -33.88 -15.49 -2.15
N SER A 824 -32.84 -16.03 -2.80
CA SER A 824 -32.85 -17.41 -3.27
C SER A 824 -32.81 -18.40 -2.12
N GLU A 825 -33.06 -19.68 -2.41
CA GLU A 825 -32.57 -20.76 -1.55
C GLU A 825 -31.05 -20.70 -1.40
N VAL A 826 -30.52 -21.39 -0.38
CA VAL A 826 -29.07 -21.55 -0.24
C VAL A 826 -28.54 -22.27 -1.48
N LEU A 827 -27.65 -21.61 -2.19
CA LEU A 827 -27.05 -22.15 -3.41
C LEU A 827 -26.28 -23.44 -3.07
N GLN A 828 -26.63 -24.53 -3.75
CA GLN A 828 -25.92 -25.80 -3.60
C GLN A 828 -24.65 -25.85 -4.46
N ASN A 829 -24.67 -25.13 -5.58
CA ASN A 829 -23.55 -24.96 -6.49
C ASN A 829 -23.33 -23.46 -6.73
N PRO A 830 -22.11 -23.03 -7.06
CA PRO A 830 -21.86 -21.64 -7.40
C PRO A 830 -22.71 -21.18 -8.59
N TYR A 831 -23.18 -19.94 -8.56
CA TYR A 831 -23.92 -19.30 -9.64
C TYR A 831 -23.16 -18.06 -10.10
N THR A 832 -22.88 -17.94 -11.39
CA THR A 832 -22.03 -16.88 -11.93
C THR A 832 -22.83 -16.00 -12.89
N ILE A 833 -22.71 -14.68 -12.72
CA ILE A 833 -23.29 -13.66 -13.59
C ILE A 833 -22.17 -12.83 -14.22
N GLU A 834 -22.19 -12.67 -15.54
CA GLU A 834 -21.14 -11.96 -16.28
C GLU A 834 -21.74 -11.20 -17.47
N GLY A 835 -22.05 -9.92 -17.27
CA GLY A 835 -22.66 -9.09 -18.30
C GLY A 835 -23.60 -8.05 -17.71
N ASP A 836 -24.54 -7.58 -18.53
CA ASP A 836 -25.52 -6.59 -18.11
C ASP A 836 -26.56 -7.20 -17.17
N ILE A 837 -27.12 -6.41 -16.25
CA ILE A 837 -28.15 -6.87 -15.28
C ILE A 837 -29.36 -5.94 -15.36
N GLN A 838 -30.56 -6.52 -15.37
CA GLN A 838 -31.81 -5.74 -15.44
C GLN A 838 -32.83 -6.24 -14.43
N ALA A 839 -33.67 -5.34 -13.93
CA ALA A 839 -34.86 -5.70 -13.17
C ALA A 839 -36.11 -5.25 -13.93
N ASN A 840 -36.95 -6.21 -14.28
CA ASN A 840 -38.26 -5.96 -14.87
C ASN A 840 -39.30 -6.04 -13.78
N LEU A 841 -39.88 -4.89 -13.41
CA LEU A 841 -40.86 -4.80 -12.33
C LEU A 841 -42.21 -4.36 -12.90
N ILE A 842 -43.28 -4.94 -12.35
CA ILE A 842 -44.64 -4.45 -12.52
C ILE A 842 -44.97 -3.63 -11.29
N ILE A 843 -45.14 -2.33 -11.48
CA ILE A 843 -45.30 -1.36 -10.40
C ILE A 843 -46.68 -0.71 -10.38
N HIS A 844 -47.04 -0.19 -9.23
CA HIS A 844 -48.16 0.72 -9.03
C HIS A 844 -47.78 1.76 -7.96
N SER A 845 -48.27 2.98 -8.12
CA SER A 845 -48.13 4.05 -7.12
C SER A 845 -49.39 4.90 -7.08
N ASN A 846 -49.71 5.47 -5.93
CA ASN A 846 -50.75 6.51 -5.78
C ASN A 846 -50.26 7.92 -6.14
N CYS A 847 -48.95 8.09 -6.37
CA CYS A 847 -48.33 9.36 -6.76
C CYS A 847 -48.14 9.45 -8.27
N THR A 848 -48.00 10.67 -8.79
CA THR A 848 -47.75 10.94 -10.21
C THR A 848 -46.31 10.63 -10.64
N ASP A 849 -45.40 10.54 -9.68
CA ASP A 849 -44.01 10.16 -9.86
C ASP A 849 -43.45 9.61 -8.55
N THR A 850 -42.43 8.77 -8.64
CA THR A 850 -41.65 8.21 -7.53
C THR A 850 -40.44 7.46 -8.10
N ASP A 851 -39.48 7.09 -7.27
CA ASP A 851 -38.33 6.29 -7.69
C ASP A 851 -38.55 4.81 -7.35
N PHE A 852 -37.96 3.93 -8.17
CA PHE A 852 -37.80 2.52 -7.85
C PHE A 852 -36.33 2.17 -7.93
N ILE A 853 -35.80 1.60 -6.85
CA ILE A 853 -34.40 1.28 -6.67
C ILE A 853 -34.28 -0.21 -6.43
N VAL A 854 -33.33 -0.84 -7.13
CA VAL A 854 -33.02 -2.26 -6.99
C VAL A 854 -31.56 -2.41 -6.59
N LYS A 855 -31.33 -3.18 -5.52
CA LYS A 855 -30.00 -3.54 -5.04
C LYS A 855 -29.80 -5.05 -5.16
N LEU A 856 -28.76 -5.47 -5.87
CA LEU A 856 -28.31 -6.85 -5.91
C LEU A 856 -27.23 -7.06 -4.84
N CYS A 857 -27.43 -8.07 -3.99
CA CYS A 857 -26.54 -8.41 -2.88
C CYS A 857 -26.15 -9.88 -2.91
N ASP A 858 -24.93 -10.18 -2.47
CA ASP A 858 -24.53 -11.51 -2.04
C ASP A 858 -24.84 -11.68 -0.54
N ILE A 859 -25.67 -12.66 -0.20
CA ILE A 859 -26.00 -12.99 1.19
C ILE A 859 -25.09 -14.11 1.66
N TYR A 860 -24.16 -13.74 2.54
CA TYR A 860 -23.16 -14.65 3.09
C TYR A 860 -23.80 -15.62 4.11
N PRO A 861 -23.18 -16.79 4.36
CA PRO A 861 -23.64 -17.75 5.37
C PRO A 861 -23.72 -17.18 6.80
N ASP A 862 -22.95 -16.13 7.09
CA ASP A 862 -22.97 -15.40 8.37
C ASP A 862 -24.07 -14.33 8.45
N GLY A 863 -24.88 -14.21 7.40
CA GLY A 863 -26.00 -13.30 7.27
C GLY A 863 -25.65 -11.90 6.78
N ARG A 864 -24.39 -11.57 6.52
CA ARG A 864 -24.04 -10.29 5.85
C ARG A 864 -24.72 -10.21 4.49
N ARG A 865 -25.29 -9.05 4.15
CA ARG A 865 -25.92 -8.78 2.85
C ARG A 865 -25.03 -7.80 2.09
N MET A 866 -24.03 -8.33 1.41
CA MET A 866 -22.99 -7.54 0.76
C MET A 866 -23.47 -7.00 -0.58
N LEU A 867 -23.54 -5.67 -0.70
CA LEU A 867 -23.93 -5.01 -1.94
C LEU A 867 -22.96 -5.32 -3.09
N ILE A 868 -23.49 -5.75 -4.23
CA ILE A 868 -22.75 -5.97 -5.48
C ILE A 868 -22.96 -4.76 -6.40
N ILE A 869 -24.22 -4.40 -6.65
CA ILE A 869 -24.58 -3.31 -7.54
C ILE A 869 -25.99 -2.81 -7.23
N ASP A 870 -26.23 -1.52 -7.44
CA ASP A 870 -27.54 -0.90 -7.32
C ASP A 870 -27.75 0.21 -8.36
N SER A 871 -29.00 0.39 -8.74
CA SER A 871 -29.45 1.42 -9.67
C SER A 871 -30.88 1.86 -9.34
N ALA A 872 -31.26 3.01 -9.88
CA ALA A 872 -32.54 3.65 -9.68
C ALA A 872 -33.17 4.02 -11.02
N LEU A 873 -34.50 3.96 -11.09
CA LEU A 873 -35.30 4.51 -12.17
C LEU A 873 -36.33 5.47 -11.57
N MET A 874 -36.37 6.70 -12.08
CA MET A 874 -37.45 7.63 -11.78
C MET A 874 -38.62 7.34 -12.72
N ALA A 875 -39.80 7.08 -12.14
CA ALA A 875 -40.91 6.46 -12.86
C ALA A 875 -41.43 7.29 -14.05
N ARG A 876 -41.29 8.62 -14.02
CA ARG A 876 -41.63 9.47 -15.17
C ARG A 876 -40.76 9.24 -16.40
N PHE A 877 -39.55 8.72 -16.24
CA PHE A 877 -38.58 8.48 -17.33
C PHE A 877 -38.53 7.00 -17.78
N ARG A 878 -39.47 6.17 -17.30
CA ARG A 878 -39.57 4.72 -17.61
C ARG A 878 -39.58 4.36 -19.11
N GLU A 879 -40.04 5.27 -19.96
CA GLU A 879 -40.20 5.06 -21.41
C GLU A 879 -39.15 5.82 -22.22
N SER A 880 -38.65 6.93 -21.69
CA SER A 880 -37.69 7.80 -22.36
C SER A 880 -36.95 8.66 -21.35
N MET A 881 -35.65 8.87 -21.56
CA MET A 881 -34.83 9.83 -20.81
C MET A 881 -35.06 11.28 -21.24
N THR A 882 -35.80 11.49 -22.32
CA THR A 882 -35.98 12.81 -22.95
C THR A 882 -37.42 13.30 -22.89
N THR A 883 -38.35 12.42 -22.54
CA THR A 883 -39.78 12.74 -22.48
C THR A 883 -40.34 12.22 -21.17
N GLU A 884 -40.92 13.12 -20.38
CA GLU A 884 -41.61 12.76 -19.15
C GLU A 884 -42.98 12.14 -19.45
N ASN A 885 -43.27 11.02 -18.79
CA ASN A 885 -44.58 10.38 -18.81
C ASN A 885 -45.01 10.06 -17.38
N PHE A 886 -45.91 10.84 -16.79
CA PHE A 886 -46.31 10.68 -15.39
C PHE A 886 -47.16 9.42 -15.13
N LEU A 887 -47.10 8.89 -13.91
CA LEU A 887 -47.93 7.80 -13.45
C LEU A 887 -49.37 8.25 -13.19
N MET A 888 -50.33 7.34 -13.42
CA MET A 888 -51.72 7.51 -13.01
C MET A 888 -52.04 6.59 -11.82
N SER A 889 -52.64 7.16 -10.77
CA SER A 889 -52.87 6.53 -9.46
C SER A 889 -53.67 5.22 -9.46
N ASN A 890 -54.27 4.78 -10.57
CA ASN A 890 -55.06 3.54 -10.66
C ASN A 890 -54.52 2.55 -11.72
N GLU A 891 -53.34 2.82 -12.27
CA GLU A 891 -52.74 2.00 -13.31
C GLU A 891 -51.51 1.23 -12.80
N THR A 892 -51.16 0.20 -13.55
CA THR A 892 -49.97 -0.61 -13.33
C THR A 892 -49.04 -0.43 -14.51
N TYR A 893 -47.74 -0.29 -14.25
CA TYR A 893 -46.74 -0.03 -15.28
C TYR A 893 -45.67 -1.11 -15.25
N ASN A 894 -45.23 -1.54 -16.43
CA ASN A 894 -44.01 -2.34 -16.55
C ASN A 894 -42.85 -1.38 -16.66
N ILE A 895 -41.86 -1.55 -15.79
CA ILE A 895 -40.62 -0.77 -15.82
C ILE A 895 -39.44 -1.72 -15.93
N THR A 896 -38.38 -1.26 -16.59
CA THR A 896 -37.10 -1.94 -16.64
C THR A 896 -36.07 -1.00 -16.04
N ILE A 897 -35.41 -1.46 -14.98
CA ILE A 897 -34.32 -0.75 -14.31
C ILE A 897 -33.02 -1.39 -14.77
N ASN A 898 -32.11 -0.59 -15.35
CA ASN A 898 -30.81 -1.07 -15.78
C ASN A 898 -29.81 -0.96 -14.63
N LEU A 899 -29.28 -2.11 -14.17
CA LEU A 899 -28.25 -2.17 -13.14
C LEU A 899 -26.83 -2.09 -13.74
N ILE A 900 -26.69 -1.71 -15.01
CA ILE A 900 -25.42 -1.68 -15.75
C ILE A 900 -24.92 -3.11 -15.93
N ALA A 901 -23.72 -3.44 -15.45
CA ALA A 901 -23.06 -4.71 -15.66
C ALA A 901 -22.20 -5.10 -14.47
N ASN A 902 -22.01 -6.41 -14.29
CA ASN A 902 -21.11 -6.94 -13.28
C ASN A 902 -20.56 -8.32 -13.70
N ALA A 903 -19.46 -8.72 -13.06
CA ALA A 903 -18.94 -10.09 -13.11
C ALA A 903 -18.80 -10.61 -11.68
N TYR A 904 -19.75 -11.43 -11.25
CA TYR A 904 -19.84 -11.94 -9.89
C TYR A 904 -20.17 -13.43 -9.84
N ARG A 905 -19.48 -14.18 -9.00
CA ARG A 905 -19.79 -15.57 -8.64
C ARG A 905 -20.33 -15.61 -7.22
N PHE A 906 -21.58 -16.00 -7.09
CA PHE A 906 -22.20 -16.35 -5.81
C PHE A 906 -21.80 -17.78 -5.45
N ASP A 907 -21.20 -17.95 -4.27
CA ASP A 907 -20.61 -19.23 -3.90
C ASP A 907 -21.62 -20.21 -3.30
N ALA A 908 -21.27 -21.50 -3.29
CA ALA A 908 -22.11 -22.49 -2.62
C ALA A 908 -22.21 -22.17 -1.12
N GLY A 909 -23.43 -22.21 -0.57
CA GLY A 909 -23.72 -21.77 0.80
C GLY A 909 -24.22 -20.32 0.90
N HIS A 910 -24.04 -19.51 -0.15
CA HIS A 910 -24.57 -18.15 -0.22
C HIS A 910 -26.01 -18.14 -0.75
N ARG A 911 -26.61 -16.95 -0.78
CA ARG A 911 -27.88 -16.69 -1.48
C ARG A 911 -27.75 -15.45 -2.35
N ILE A 912 -28.49 -15.44 -3.45
CA ILE A 912 -28.70 -14.23 -4.24
C ILE A 912 -29.78 -13.40 -3.54
N GLY A 913 -29.47 -12.16 -3.19
CA GLY A 913 -30.39 -11.23 -2.54
C GLY A 913 -30.76 -10.05 -3.43
N VAL A 914 -32.03 -9.67 -3.44
CA VAL A 914 -32.53 -8.49 -4.14
C VAL A 914 -33.33 -7.63 -3.15
N SER A 915 -32.87 -6.41 -2.92
CA SER A 915 -33.63 -5.40 -2.17
C SER A 915 -34.30 -4.42 -3.12
N ILE A 916 -35.57 -4.07 -2.86
CA ILE A 916 -36.35 -3.07 -3.61
C ILE A 916 -36.83 -2.00 -2.65
N THR A 917 -36.65 -0.73 -3.02
CA THR A 917 -37.11 0.44 -2.25
C THR A 917 -37.34 1.62 -3.21
N SER A 918 -37.66 2.80 -2.67
CA SER A 918 -37.85 4.05 -3.43
C SER A 918 -36.91 5.17 -3.00
N SER A 919 -35.87 4.87 -2.23
CA SER A 919 -34.83 5.86 -1.88
C SER A 919 -33.47 5.22 -1.58
N ASN A 920 -32.41 5.96 -1.84
CA ASN A 920 -31.03 5.59 -1.56
C ASN A 920 -30.21 6.89 -1.48
N TYR A 921 -30.44 7.65 -0.41
CA TYR A 921 -29.94 9.01 -0.23
C TYR A 921 -28.62 9.05 0.56
N ASP A 922 -27.57 9.76 0.16
CA ASP A 922 -27.55 10.83 -0.82
C ASP A 922 -26.98 10.42 -2.18
N ARG A 923 -26.84 9.11 -2.48
CA ARG A 923 -26.51 8.66 -3.84
C ARG A 923 -27.47 9.24 -4.85
N TYR A 924 -28.76 8.99 -4.65
CA TYR A 924 -29.81 9.60 -5.46
C TYR A 924 -30.51 10.69 -4.66
N ALA A 925 -30.85 11.78 -5.33
CA ALA A 925 -31.69 12.82 -4.74
C ALA A 925 -33.06 12.25 -4.36
N ILE A 926 -33.65 12.84 -3.32
CA ILE A 926 -34.95 12.43 -2.81
C ILE A 926 -36.03 12.82 -3.82
N ASN A 927 -36.73 11.83 -4.38
CA ASN A 927 -37.94 12.12 -5.14
C ASN A 927 -39.07 12.58 -4.18
N PRO A 928 -39.66 13.77 -4.37
CA PRO A 928 -40.71 14.30 -3.49
C PRO A 928 -42.09 13.67 -3.73
N ASN A 929 -42.22 12.80 -4.73
CA ASN A 929 -43.44 12.14 -5.19
C ASN A 929 -44.53 13.10 -5.70
N THR A 930 -44.14 14.28 -6.21
CA THR A 930 -45.07 15.34 -6.65
C THR A 930 -45.23 15.44 -8.16
N GLY A 931 -44.30 14.85 -8.94
CA GLY A 931 -44.18 15.11 -10.38
C GLY A 931 -43.59 16.49 -10.71
N GLY A 932 -43.15 17.25 -9.70
CA GLY A 932 -42.50 18.55 -9.93
C GLY A 932 -41.11 18.42 -10.54
N ASP A 933 -40.51 19.56 -10.88
CA ASP A 933 -39.16 19.66 -11.43
C ASP A 933 -38.12 19.03 -10.49
N ILE A 934 -37.20 18.22 -11.03
CA ILE A 934 -36.13 17.54 -10.28
C ILE A 934 -35.10 18.52 -9.68
N THR A 935 -35.10 19.76 -10.15
CA THR A 935 -34.18 20.84 -9.74
C THR A 935 -34.63 21.60 -8.49
N ASP A 936 -35.93 21.50 -8.19
CA ASP A 936 -36.56 22.25 -7.11
C ASP A 936 -36.20 21.69 -5.74
N HIS A 937 -36.03 22.59 -4.77
CA HIS A 937 -35.82 22.23 -3.38
C HIS A 937 -37.16 22.06 -2.68
N TYR A 938 -37.66 20.83 -2.63
CA TYR A 938 -38.91 20.51 -1.96
C TYR A 938 -38.72 20.49 -0.45
N THR A 939 -39.52 21.28 0.25
CA THR A 939 -39.60 21.27 1.72
C THR A 939 -40.67 20.30 2.23
N GLU A 940 -41.59 19.89 1.36
CA GLU A 940 -42.66 18.94 1.62
C GLU A 940 -42.81 18.01 0.41
N GLY A 941 -43.08 16.72 0.67
CA GLY A 941 -43.34 15.70 -0.34
C GLY A 941 -44.54 14.84 0.05
N PHE A 942 -45.09 14.07 -0.90
CA PHE A 942 -46.17 13.13 -0.63
C PHE A 942 -45.62 11.79 -0.19
N ILE A 943 -46.32 11.09 0.71
CA ILE A 943 -46.03 9.69 1.00
C ILE A 943 -46.57 8.85 -0.16
N ALA A 944 -45.69 8.14 -0.85
CA ALA A 944 -46.07 7.23 -1.93
C ALA A 944 -46.35 5.83 -1.37
N ASN A 945 -47.52 5.29 -1.67
CA ASN A 945 -47.86 3.89 -1.47
C ASN A 945 -47.49 3.11 -2.74
N ASN A 946 -46.25 2.65 -2.76
CA ASN A 946 -45.66 1.95 -3.89
C ASN A 946 -45.93 0.45 -3.76
N THR A 947 -46.25 -0.19 -4.87
CA THR A 947 -46.58 -1.62 -4.91
C THR A 947 -45.83 -2.33 -6.03
N ILE A 948 -45.20 -3.45 -5.71
CA ILE A 948 -44.62 -4.38 -6.68
C ILE A 948 -45.55 -5.56 -6.86
N ILE A 949 -45.96 -5.83 -8.09
CA ILE A 949 -46.84 -6.95 -8.45
C ILE A 949 -45.95 -8.12 -8.90
N THR A 950 -46.14 -9.26 -8.26
CA THR A 950 -45.26 -10.44 -8.33
C THR A 950 -46.05 -11.70 -8.63
N GLY A 951 -45.38 -12.75 -9.08
CA GLY A 951 -45.99 -14.04 -9.42
C GLY A 951 -45.43 -14.65 -10.70
N PRO A 952 -45.98 -15.79 -11.14
CA PRO A 952 -45.52 -16.47 -12.35
C PRO A 952 -45.54 -15.57 -13.58
N GLY A 953 -44.43 -15.49 -14.30
CA GLY A 953 -44.27 -14.62 -15.47
C GLY A 953 -44.27 -13.11 -15.21
N GLN A 954 -44.26 -12.65 -13.94
CA GLN A 954 -44.33 -11.22 -13.58
C GLN A 954 -42.94 -10.64 -13.26
N SER A 955 -42.85 -9.83 -12.19
CA SER A 955 -41.62 -9.13 -11.80
C SER A 955 -40.44 -10.09 -11.62
N CYS A 956 -39.32 -9.78 -12.26
CA CYS A 956 -38.12 -10.62 -12.26
C CYS A 956 -36.84 -9.78 -12.40
N VAL A 957 -35.73 -10.38 -12.01
CA VAL A 957 -34.38 -9.91 -12.33
C VAL A 957 -33.83 -10.80 -13.45
N LEU A 958 -33.23 -10.16 -14.45
CA LEU A 958 -32.58 -10.82 -15.57
C LEU A 958 -31.08 -10.88 -15.27
N PHE A 959 -30.54 -12.10 -15.18
CA PHE A 959 -29.11 -12.32 -15.01
C PHE A 959 -28.47 -12.83 -16.31
N PRO A 960 -27.25 -12.35 -16.63
CA PRO A 960 -26.50 -12.79 -17.79
C PRO A 960 -25.76 -14.11 -17.48
N GLU A 961 -26.12 -15.17 -18.18
CA GLU A 961 -25.45 -16.47 -18.10
C GLU A 961 -24.67 -16.71 -19.40
N LEU A 962 -23.34 -16.87 -19.30
CA LEU A 962 -22.49 -17.04 -20.48
C LEU A 962 -22.91 -18.27 -21.28
N ASN A 963 -22.94 -18.11 -22.61
CA ASN A 963 -23.14 -19.23 -23.51
C ASN A 963 -21.82 -20.03 -23.60
N ASP A 964 -21.90 -21.35 -23.45
CA ASP A 964 -20.76 -22.29 -23.58
C ASP A 964 -20.01 -22.18 -24.91
#